data_AF-Q386Q7-F1
#
_entry.id   AF-Q386Q7-F1
#
_cell.length_a   1.000
_cell.length_b   1.000
_cell.length_c   1.000
_cell.angle_alpha   90.00
_cell.angle_beta   90.00
_cell.angle_gamma   90.00
#
_symmetry.space_group_name_H-M   'P 1'
#
loop_
_entity.id
_entity.type
_entity.pdbx_description
1 polymer ?
#
loop_
_entity_poly.entity_id
_entity_poly.type
_entity_poly.pdbx_seq_one_letter_code
_entity_poly.pdbx_strand_id
1 'polypeptide(L)'
;MRRCSFASTCRYRSADDVPLGLGSAYVWTCRNITSRGQFNPIHNFSYAMERGVRARDVKAFEKLITNPGPLRVAYTPDYLDWLHRCYKAKGTYMDARAVAEKKFNGNIVSSELSAAVNRREGKRGDTRGDTVDNDHHNLPGAPPPGMFLRPAHSFRRLAGELKRRRAQSILDEVARAQGMLDLFERQPHFPAIHIDRCSRFHLVELFKEMVLERSLDSNMIWEKALLYRAILSERKPSYPTSFHYIFTAVEDTVFAPTISTPMEMAGSGGEGHDRSSHPLAAKCPTLEAYYYYVYLVKKYYIDNAVEAHVVLRCHREPNAADLLFSNPPPKDDTEIMKAVELLRNADIQRGVAAAAAVSDPTLPPGGEGSVIGNSDNKKNSEKTSEGSRGRPARPPVLPGAYPPIDMLWRCEENLPLLKVLLFGEFNLIVSENPFVKFPSAHGFLTRPYSTDSSRTLADGMSLANVMAEKRGHLLPSLPRNTATSIDARAQDIRRLQQKHHRDDIVSFQKLLRSTHAEDSPSAFSSYSDWSYFNPRAVRAEERDRLTRKAVEALKLYDSATNDIYRHSFEDVQACHTQRVTERDRTMPPYLPTLPHFVAIIKKDPHISFLLHIGLPDRNSSEEGSAKHKELEKRIYYLARALYHTALEYHNETVRRVNRQKVNVAASLLDNFVEQEWTTILRDKHDVTDVTKTLNDTQNDKKQLARRLGRYMLFANRSLDDTGFPTDARADDYTRWMAPPSVGKVSL
;
A
#
# COMPACT_ATOMS: atom_id res chain seq x y z
N MET A 1 7.86 14.02 -25.20
CA MET A 1 7.84 14.95 -24.05
C MET A 1 6.42 15.10 -23.51
N ARG A 2 5.95 14.15 -22.70
CA ARG A 2 4.68 14.28 -21.97
C ARG A 2 4.97 14.03 -20.51
N ARG A 3 4.63 15.03 -19.70
CA ARG A 3 4.61 14.99 -18.24
C ARG A 3 3.71 13.83 -17.81
N CYS A 4 4.29 12.78 -17.24
CA CYS A 4 3.55 11.90 -16.34
C CYS A 4 3.21 12.73 -15.11
N SER A 5 1.94 13.09 -14.98
CA SER A 5 1.37 13.61 -13.73
C SER A 5 1.42 12.50 -12.70
N PHE A 6 2.41 12.54 -11.80
CA PHE A 6 2.28 11.90 -10.50
C PHE A 6 1.11 12.55 -9.77
N ALA A 7 -0.05 11.90 -9.82
CA ALA A 7 -1.13 12.14 -8.89
C ALA A 7 -0.71 11.58 -7.53
N SER A 8 0.14 12.33 -6.83
CA SER A 8 0.36 12.14 -5.39
C SER A 8 -0.80 12.79 -4.66
N THR A 9 -1.83 12.00 -4.39
CA THR A 9 -2.86 12.33 -3.40
C THR A 9 -2.33 12.00 -2.01
N CYS A 10 -1.57 12.92 -1.42
CA CYS A 10 -1.45 13.04 0.03
C CYS A 10 -1.85 14.47 0.42
N ARG A 11 -3.16 14.65 0.62
CA ARG A 11 -3.72 15.79 1.37
C ARG A 11 -3.65 15.44 2.87
N TYR A 12 -3.24 16.44 3.65
CA TYR A 12 -3.07 16.53 5.11
C TYR A 12 -1.60 16.65 5.55
N ARG A 13 -1.02 17.83 5.31
CA ARG A 13 0.02 18.39 6.19
C ARG A 13 -0.69 19.31 7.18
N SER A 14 -0.66 18.93 8.46
CA SER A 14 -0.87 19.86 9.56
C SER A 14 0.22 20.93 9.48
N ALA A 15 -0.18 22.19 9.57
CA ALA A 15 0.67 23.35 9.44
C ALA A 15 1.23 23.73 10.81
N ASP A 16 2.17 22.94 11.34
CA ASP A 16 2.97 23.28 12.52
C ASP A 16 4.30 22.52 12.43
N ASP A 17 5.31 23.12 11.78
CA ASP A 17 6.75 22.83 11.96
C ASP A 17 7.54 23.64 10.92
N VAL A 18 7.99 24.82 11.33
CA VAL A 18 9.00 25.62 10.63
C VAL A 18 10.37 25.25 11.20
N PRO A 19 11.37 24.90 10.37
CA PRO A 19 12.74 25.23 10.68
C PRO A 19 13.25 26.29 9.71
N LEU A 20 13.78 27.35 10.31
CA LEU A 20 14.39 28.51 9.70
C LEU A 20 15.66 28.15 8.93
N GLY A 21 15.77 28.72 7.74
CA GLY A 21 17.00 29.21 7.09
C GLY A 21 18.28 28.40 7.19
N LEU A 22 18.66 27.77 6.08
CA LEU A 22 19.99 27.90 5.46
C LEU A 22 19.88 27.43 4.00
N GLY A 23 20.45 28.23 3.11
CA GLY A 23 20.26 28.11 1.67
C GLY A 23 20.95 26.91 1.01
N SER A 24 20.70 26.82 -0.29
CA SER A 24 21.40 25.99 -1.27
C SER A 24 21.23 24.47 -1.12
N ALA A 25 20.31 23.94 -1.94
CA ALA A 25 20.48 22.71 -2.71
C ALA A 25 21.44 21.64 -2.12
N TYR A 26 21.11 21.11 -0.95
CA TYR A 26 21.45 19.74 -0.59
C TYR A 26 20.14 18.99 -0.49
N VAL A 27 19.79 18.26 -1.54
CA VAL A 27 18.87 17.14 -1.40
C VAL A 27 19.58 16.20 -0.44
N TRP A 28 19.29 16.33 0.86
CA TRP A 28 19.61 15.27 1.80
C TRP A 28 18.89 14.06 1.23
N THR A 29 19.66 13.16 0.64
CA THR A 29 19.23 11.83 0.28
C THR A 29 18.94 11.11 1.58
N CYS A 30 17.81 11.44 2.21
CA CYS A 30 17.24 10.64 3.27
C CYS A 30 17.06 9.26 2.64
N ARG A 31 17.93 8.32 3.00
CA ARG A 31 17.74 6.92 2.66
C ARG A 31 16.32 6.55 3.09
N ASN A 32 15.56 6.00 2.16
CA ASN A 32 14.20 5.55 2.45
C ASN A 32 14.24 4.53 3.60
N ILE A 33 13.28 4.62 4.52
CA ILE A 33 13.24 3.77 5.72
C ILE A 33 12.94 2.31 5.35
N THR A 34 12.07 2.10 4.37
CA THR A 34 12.01 0.87 3.57
C THR A 34 11.96 1.26 2.11
N SER A 35 12.81 0.62 1.30
CA SER A 35 12.81 0.70 -0.16
C SER A 35 12.70 -0.71 -0.77
N ARG A 36 12.42 -0.76 -2.07
CA ARG A 36 12.31 -2.01 -2.83
C ARG A 36 13.55 -2.89 -2.63
N GLY A 37 13.35 -4.11 -2.12
CA GLY A 37 14.41 -5.11 -1.94
C GLY A 37 15.29 -4.90 -0.71
N GLN A 38 14.90 -4.00 0.20
CA GLN A 38 15.59 -3.79 1.47
C GLN A 38 15.25 -4.91 2.47
N PHE A 39 16.22 -5.31 3.29
CA PHE A 39 15.99 -6.24 4.41
C PHE A 39 15.56 -5.49 5.67
N ASN A 40 14.52 -6.02 6.33
CA ASN A 40 13.98 -5.51 7.57
C ASN A 40 13.97 -6.61 8.65
N PRO A 41 14.37 -6.32 9.90
CA PRO A 41 14.49 -7.35 10.93
C PRO A 41 13.13 -7.71 11.52
N ILE A 42 12.76 -9.00 11.55
CA ILE A 42 11.56 -9.49 12.26
C ILE A 42 11.85 -9.91 13.72
N HIS A 43 13.13 -10.05 14.10
CA HIS A 43 13.53 -10.52 15.42
C HIS A 43 13.83 -9.37 16.38
N ASN A 44 13.49 -9.54 17.66
CA ASN A 44 13.88 -8.64 18.73
C ASN A 44 15.09 -9.17 19.50
N PHE A 45 16.30 -8.89 19.01
CA PHE A 45 17.53 -9.26 19.71
C PHE A 45 17.83 -8.40 20.95
N SER A 46 17.33 -7.15 21.01
CA SER A 46 17.64 -6.22 22.12
C SER A 46 17.30 -6.85 23.46
N TYR A 47 16.11 -7.44 23.57
CA TYR A 47 15.57 -7.97 24.82
C TYR A 47 16.48 -9.04 25.45
N ALA A 48 16.96 -10.01 24.67
CA ALA A 48 17.82 -11.06 25.20
C ALA A 48 19.25 -10.55 25.49
N MET A 49 19.76 -9.64 24.67
CA MET A 49 21.10 -9.08 24.82
C MET A 49 21.22 -8.15 26.02
N GLU A 50 20.15 -7.41 26.36
CA GLU A 50 20.05 -6.61 27.58
C GLU A 50 20.13 -7.47 28.86
N ARG A 51 19.69 -8.73 28.77
CA ARG A 51 19.85 -9.74 29.84
C ARG A 51 21.22 -10.43 29.84
N GLY A 52 22.14 -10.03 28.95
CA GLY A 52 23.47 -10.61 28.81
C GLY A 52 23.52 -11.91 28.01
N VAL A 53 22.42 -12.34 27.37
CA VAL A 53 22.40 -13.57 26.55
C VAL A 53 23.03 -13.27 25.18
N ARG A 54 24.17 -13.90 24.90
CA ARG A 54 24.94 -13.69 23.68
C ARG A 54 25.28 -15.03 23.00
N ALA A 55 24.94 -15.13 21.71
CA ALA A 55 25.40 -16.19 20.84
C ALA A 55 26.82 -15.87 20.33
N ARG A 56 27.68 -16.89 20.32
CA ARG A 56 29.05 -16.80 19.79
C ARG A 56 29.14 -17.49 18.44
N ASP A 57 28.64 -18.72 18.40
CA ASP A 57 28.70 -19.58 17.23
C ASP A 57 27.43 -19.49 16.38
N VAL A 58 27.55 -19.86 15.10
CA VAL A 58 26.43 -19.87 14.15
C VAL A 58 25.30 -20.78 14.61
N LYS A 59 25.61 -21.96 15.20
CA LYS A 59 24.60 -22.86 15.78
C LYS A 59 23.77 -22.22 16.90
N ALA A 60 24.41 -21.38 17.72
CA ALA A 60 23.70 -20.64 18.77
C ALA A 60 22.81 -19.53 18.17
N PHE A 61 23.25 -18.90 17.07
CA PHE A 61 22.45 -17.93 16.33
C PHE A 61 21.24 -18.58 15.63
N GLU A 62 21.42 -19.74 15.00
CA GLU A 62 20.32 -20.54 14.42
C GLU A 62 19.25 -20.90 15.46
N LYS A 63 19.69 -21.27 16.68
CA LYS A 63 18.79 -21.51 17.80
C LYS A 63 18.03 -20.25 18.23
N LEU A 64 18.65 -19.08 18.14
CA LEU A 64 18.06 -17.79 18.52
C LEU A 64 16.99 -17.31 17.55
N ILE A 65 17.12 -17.60 16.25
CA ILE A 65 16.16 -17.17 15.22
C ILE A 65 14.98 -18.13 15.01
N THR A 66 15.07 -19.34 15.56
CA THR A 66 14.04 -20.36 15.39
C THR A 66 12.88 -20.12 16.36
N ASN A 67 11.72 -19.75 15.84
CA ASN A 67 10.53 -19.50 16.66
C ASN A 67 10.03 -20.82 17.31
N PRO A 68 9.79 -20.84 18.62
CA PRO A 68 9.22 -22.03 19.28
C PRO A 68 7.74 -22.24 18.95
N GLY A 69 7.02 -21.17 18.61
CA GLY A 69 5.60 -21.17 18.29
C GLY A 69 5.22 -21.89 16.99
N PRO A 70 3.96 -21.75 16.56
CA PRO A 70 3.37 -22.61 15.54
C PRO A 70 3.81 -22.26 14.10
N LEU A 71 4.42 -21.09 13.89
CA LEU A 71 4.93 -20.62 12.60
C LEU A 71 6.44 -20.82 12.50
N ARG A 72 6.89 -21.45 11.42
CA ARG A 72 8.31 -21.56 11.08
C ARG A 72 8.59 -20.76 9.82
N VAL A 73 9.38 -19.70 9.97
CA VAL A 73 9.83 -18.86 8.85
C VAL A 73 11.14 -19.42 8.31
N ALA A 74 11.18 -19.72 7.02
CA ALA A 74 12.41 -20.00 6.32
C ALA A 74 13.04 -18.70 5.81
N TYR A 75 14.35 -18.70 5.62
CA TYR A 75 15.13 -17.54 5.20
C TYR A 75 15.98 -17.90 3.98
N THR A 76 16.22 -16.92 3.12
CA THR A 76 17.31 -17.03 2.13
C THR A 76 18.67 -16.98 2.84
N PRO A 77 19.72 -17.63 2.28
CA PRO A 77 21.07 -17.54 2.83
C PRO A 77 21.59 -16.10 2.93
N ASP A 78 21.22 -15.25 1.95
CA ASP A 78 21.63 -13.84 1.90
C ASP A 78 21.05 -13.02 3.07
N TYR A 79 19.73 -13.12 3.30
CA TYR A 79 19.10 -12.48 4.46
C TYR A 79 19.67 -13.01 5.78
N LEU A 80 19.98 -14.31 5.86
CA LEU A 80 20.53 -14.91 7.06
C LEU A 80 21.96 -14.40 7.37
N ASP A 81 22.81 -14.26 6.36
CA ASP A 81 24.13 -13.65 6.50
C ASP A 81 24.03 -12.18 6.93
N TRP A 82 23.20 -11.40 6.26
CA TRP A 82 22.92 -10.01 6.64
C TRP A 82 22.48 -9.90 8.10
N LEU A 83 21.50 -10.71 8.52
CA LEU A 83 20.97 -10.70 9.87
C LEU A 83 22.04 -11.10 10.90
N HIS A 84 22.88 -12.08 10.58
CA HIS A 84 23.98 -12.52 11.44
C HIS A 84 25.06 -11.44 11.61
N ARG A 85 25.41 -10.71 10.55
CA ARG A 85 26.33 -9.56 10.61
C ARG A 85 25.74 -8.44 11.48
N CYS A 86 24.46 -8.11 11.30
CA CYS A 86 23.75 -7.14 12.13
C CYS A 86 23.73 -7.55 13.61
N TYR A 87 23.51 -8.84 13.90
CA TYR A 87 23.55 -9.37 15.26
C TYR A 87 24.91 -9.17 15.92
N LYS A 88 26.01 -9.54 15.23
CA LYS A 88 27.37 -9.35 15.73
C LYS A 88 27.68 -7.87 15.98
N ALA A 89 27.35 -7.00 15.03
CA ALA A 89 27.57 -5.56 15.15
C ALA A 89 26.81 -4.95 16.34
N LYS A 90 25.55 -5.37 16.55
CA LYS A 90 24.76 -4.97 17.72
C LYS A 90 25.40 -5.43 19.03
N GLY A 91 25.99 -6.64 19.02
CA GLY A 91 26.73 -7.17 20.15
C GLY A 91 27.89 -6.27 20.54
N THR A 92 28.74 -5.94 19.57
CA THR A 92 29.87 -5.02 19.73
C THR A 92 29.43 -3.64 20.19
N TYR A 93 28.35 -3.09 19.63
CA TYR A 93 27.81 -1.79 20.01
C TYR A 93 27.40 -1.75 21.49
N MET A 94 26.63 -2.74 21.95
CA MET A 94 26.19 -2.80 23.35
C MET A 94 27.37 -3.02 24.30
N ASP A 95 28.36 -3.85 23.92
CA ASP A 95 29.56 -4.06 24.75
C ASP A 95 30.40 -2.79 24.87
N ALA A 96 30.68 -2.11 23.75
CA ALA A 96 31.47 -0.88 23.75
C ALA A 96 30.79 0.22 24.57
N ARG A 97 29.46 0.35 24.47
CA ARG A 97 28.67 1.29 25.27
C ARG A 97 28.75 0.98 26.76
N ALA A 98 28.49 -0.28 27.16
CA ALA A 98 28.54 -0.68 28.56
C ALA A 98 29.97 -0.56 29.15
N VAL A 99 31.02 -0.83 28.37
CA VAL A 99 32.41 -0.64 28.79
C VAL A 99 32.73 0.84 29.00
N ALA A 100 32.26 1.72 28.12
CA ALA A 100 32.40 3.16 28.31
C ALA A 100 31.71 3.58 29.62
N GLU A 101 30.47 3.18 29.85
CA GLU A 101 29.70 3.50 31.07
C GLU A 101 30.43 3.06 32.34
N LYS A 102 30.99 1.85 32.35
CA LYS A 102 31.82 1.37 33.47
C LYS A 102 33.06 2.23 33.70
N LYS A 103 33.75 2.66 32.63
CA LYS A 103 34.92 3.55 32.75
C LYS A 103 34.55 4.91 33.31
N PHE A 104 33.43 5.49 32.90
CA PHE A 104 32.97 6.78 33.42
C PHE A 104 32.53 6.70 34.89
N ASN A 105 31.92 5.58 35.32
CA ASN A 105 31.58 5.36 36.73
C ASN A 105 32.83 5.14 37.61
N GLY A 106 33.88 4.49 37.07
CA GLY A 106 35.14 4.25 37.79
C GLY A 106 36.06 5.48 37.91
N ASN A 107 35.85 6.52 37.10
CA ASN A 107 36.68 7.73 37.06
C ASN A 107 36.15 8.92 37.88
N ILE A 108 35.02 8.76 38.59
CA ILE A 108 34.59 9.80 39.52
C ILE A 108 35.44 9.67 40.79
N VAL A 109 36.28 10.67 41.03
CA VAL A 109 37.05 10.89 42.27
C VAL A 109 36.08 11.15 43.43
N SER A 110 35.37 10.10 43.87
CA SER A 110 34.38 10.09 44.96
C SER A 110 34.67 9.00 46.00
N SER A 111 35.93 8.54 46.09
CA SER A 111 36.31 7.48 47.03
C SER A 111 36.20 7.89 48.51
N GLU A 112 36.02 9.18 48.83
CA GLU A 112 36.02 9.66 50.22
C GLU A 112 34.65 10.14 50.72
N LEU A 113 33.71 10.55 49.85
CA LEU A 113 32.39 11.03 50.29
C LEU A 113 31.29 9.96 50.25
N SER A 114 31.32 9.01 49.30
CA SER A 114 30.28 7.97 49.20
C SER A 114 30.40 6.91 50.30
N ALA A 115 31.59 6.73 50.87
CA ALA A 115 31.82 5.86 52.03
C ALA A 115 31.36 6.49 53.37
N ALA A 116 31.20 7.82 53.42
CA ALA A 116 30.77 8.53 54.62
C ALA A 116 29.23 8.56 54.79
N VAL A 117 28.49 8.50 53.68
CA VAL A 117 27.01 8.49 53.70
C VAL A 117 26.47 7.08 54.01
N ASN A 118 27.11 6.02 53.51
CA ASN A 118 26.68 4.64 53.74
C ASN A 118 27.09 4.04 55.09
N ARG A 119 27.89 4.75 55.91
CA ARG A 119 28.27 4.31 57.27
C ARG A 119 27.39 4.89 58.38
N ARG A 120 26.46 5.80 58.07
CA ARG A 120 25.66 6.50 59.09
C ARG A 120 24.25 5.93 59.30
N GLU A 121 23.80 5.01 58.46
CA GLU A 121 22.52 4.29 58.61
C GLU A 121 22.76 2.78 58.82
N GLY A 122 23.44 2.44 59.90
CA GLY A 122 23.51 1.08 60.41
C GLY A 122 22.61 0.94 61.63
N LYS A 123 21.33 0.57 61.45
CA LYS A 123 20.52 -0.23 62.41
C LYS A 123 19.04 -0.29 62.02
N ARG A 124 18.52 -1.53 62.02
CA ARG A 124 17.09 -1.95 61.98
C ARG A 124 16.46 -1.77 60.59
N GLY A 125 15.83 -2.75 59.96
CA GLY A 125 15.19 -3.97 60.45
C GLY A 125 13.86 -4.09 59.71
N ASP A 126 13.69 -5.21 59.02
CA ASP A 126 12.43 -5.78 58.52
C ASP A 126 11.61 -5.15 57.37
N THR A 127 11.10 -6.09 56.56
CA THR A 127 9.87 -6.10 55.74
C THR A 127 9.78 -5.38 54.39
N ARG A 128 9.75 -6.22 53.33
CA ARG A 128 8.83 -6.20 52.17
C ARG A 128 8.36 -4.81 51.69
N GLY A 129 8.90 -4.34 50.57
CA GLY A 129 8.31 -3.23 49.83
C GLY A 129 9.23 -2.73 48.71
N ASP A 130 8.64 -2.55 47.54
CA ASP A 130 9.08 -1.76 46.39
C ASP A 130 10.44 -2.02 45.72
N THR A 131 10.32 -2.53 44.49
CA THR A 131 11.31 -2.44 43.43
C THR A 131 11.43 -0.99 42.98
N VAL A 132 12.17 -0.18 43.73
CA VAL A 132 12.60 1.15 43.28
C VAL A 132 13.79 0.97 42.34
N ASP A 133 13.58 1.45 41.12
CA ASP A 133 14.51 1.58 39.99
C ASP A 133 16.00 1.71 40.39
N ASN A 134 16.78 0.65 40.13
CA ASN A 134 18.22 0.78 39.96
C ASN A 134 18.50 1.49 38.64
N ASP A 135 18.38 2.82 38.65
CA ASP A 135 18.78 3.73 37.58
C ASP A 135 20.30 3.66 37.37
N HIS A 136 20.75 2.64 36.63
CA HIS A 136 22.11 2.60 36.12
C HIS A 136 22.36 3.84 35.25
N HIS A 137 23.38 4.63 35.61
CA HIS A 137 23.84 5.83 34.89
C HIS A 137 24.32 5.46 33.47
N ASN A 138 23.39 5.36 32.54
CA ASN A 138 23.71 5.06 31.15
C ASN A 138 24.30 6.31 30.48
N LEU A 139 25.41 6.14 29.75
CA LEU A 139 25.98 7.20 28.94
C LEU A 139 25.11 7.35 27.69
N PRO A 140 24.79 8.59 27.29
CA PRO A 140 23.98 8.84 26.11
C PRO A 140 24.74 8.63 24.79
N GLY A 141 26.04 8.32 24.86
CA GLY A 141 26.95 8.14 23.74
C GLY A 141 28.09 9.16 23.72
N ALA A 142 28.97 9.05 22.71
CA ALA A 142 30.04 10.02 22.46
C ALA A 142 29.45 11.36 21.98
N PRO A 143 29.98 12.50 22.44
CA PRO A 143 29.48 13.81 22.02
C PRO A 143 29.75 14.09 20.53
N PRO A 144 28.89 14.88 19.87
CA PRO A 144 29.20 15.43 18.56
C PRO A 144 30.44 16.36 18.63
N PRO A 145 31.09 16.65 17.48
CA PRO A 145 32.16 17.63 17.43
C PRO A 145 31.74 18.98 18.03
N GLY A 146 32.63 19.61 18.81
CA GLY A 146 32.37 20.94 19.41
C GLY A 146 31.35 20.96 20.56
N MET A 147 31.01 19.80 21.12
CA MET A 147 29.96 19.67 22.13
C MET A 147 30.45 19.00 23.41
N PHE A 148 29.87 19.40 24.55
CA PHE A 148 30.19 18.89 25.87
C PHE A 148 28.99 18.19 26.49
N LEU A 149 29.23 17.05 27.14
CA LEU A 149 28.18 16.28 27.83
C LEU A 149 27.67 17.05 29.07
N ARG A 150 26.33 17.19 29.20
CA ARG A 150 25.72 17.75 30.42
C ARG A 150 25.75 16.77 31.61
N PRO A 151 25.63 17.25 32.85
CA PRO A 151 25.54 16.37 34.04
C PRO A 151 24.33 15.44 33.97
N ALA A 152 24.49 14.19 34.43
CA ALA A 152 23.49 13.12 34.31
C ALA A 152 22.11 13.52 34.89
N HIS A 153 22.10 14.08 36.09
CA HIS A 153 20.88 14.48 36.78
C HIS A 153 20.37 15.89 36.41
N SER A 154 20.90 16.49 35.33
CA SER A 154 20.34 17.76 34.84
C SER A 154 19.02 17.51 34.11
N PHE A 155 18.01 18.35 34.38
CA PHE A 155 16.67 18.20 33.77
C PHE A 155 16.72 18.10 32.24
N ARG A 156 17.56 18.92 31.59
CA ARG A 156 17.73 18.87 30.13
C ARG A 156 18.29 17.53 29.67
N ARG A 157 19.33 17.01 30.34
CA ARG A 157 19.89 15.71 29.98
C ARG A 157 18.89 14.57 30.20
N LEU A 158 18.16 14.55 31.31
CA LEU A 158 17.10 13.57 31.56
C LEU A 158 16.02 13.61 30.48
N ALA A 159 15.57 14.80 30.09
CA ALA A 159 14.61 14.98 29.01
C ALA A 159 15.15 14.48 27.65
N GLY A 160 16.40 14.81 27.33
CA GLY A 160 17.05 14.36 26.09
C GLY A 160 17.25 12.84 26.05
N GLU A 161 17.71 12.23 27.14
CA GLU A 161 17.87 10.77 27.25
C GLU A 161 16.51 10.05 27.16
N LEU A 162 15.44 10.63 27.74
CA LEU A 162 14.08 10.12 27.59
C LEU A 162 13.58 10.22 26.14
N LYS A 163 13.80 11.36 25.47
CA LYS A 163 13.47 11.54 24.05
C LYS A 163 14.18 10.50 23.18
N ARG A 164 15.49 10.29 23.37
CA ARG A 164 16.26 9.25 22.63
C ARG A 164 15.72 7.86 22.89
N ARG A 165 15.44 7.49 24.14
CA ARG A 165 14.86 6.17 24.49
C ARG A 165 13.53 5.94 23.78
N ARG A 166 12.60 6.90 23.86
CA ARG A 166 11.29 6.80 23.21
C ARG A 166 11.41 6.72 21.69
N ALA A 167 12.22 7.59 21.09
CA ALA A 167 12.45 7.59 19.65
C ALA A 167 13.05 6.26 19.16
N GLN A 168 14.06 5.72 19.87
CA GLN A 168 14.66 4.44 19.51
C GLN A 168 13.67 3.29 19.62
N SER A 169 12.82 3.24 20.65
CA SER A 169 11.77 2.22 20.78
C SER A 169 10.81 2.26 19.59
N ILE A 170 10.39 3.46 19.17
CA ILE A 170 9.51 3.64 18.01
C ILE A 170 10.19 3.15 16.73
N LEU A 171 11.47 3.46 16.53
CA LEU A 171 12.23 3.00 15.36
C LEU A 171 12.37 1.47 15.34
N ASP A 172 12.67 0.85 16.48
CA ASP A 172 12.78 -0.61 16.63
C ASP A 172 11.43 -1.32 16.39
N GLU A 173 10.31 -0.71 16.79
CA GLU A 173 8.96 -1.18 16.47
C GLU A 173 8.65 -1.05 14.98
N VAL A 174 8.95 0.09 14.36
CA VAL A 174 8.66 0.33 12.94
C VAL A 174 9.49 -0.60 12.06
N ALA A 175 10.77 -0.80 12.36
CA ALA A 175 11.63 -1.71 11.61
C ALA A 175 11.07 -3.15 11.64
N ARG A 176 10.60 -3.61 12.80
CA ARG A 176 9.93 -4.92 12.94
C ARG A 176 8.60 -4.97 12.23
N ALA A 177 7.79 -3.92 12.32
CA ALA A 177 6.50 -3.85 11.63
C ALA A 177 6.68 -3.90 10.10
N GLN A 178 7.66 -3.20 9.55
CA GLN A 178 8.02 -3.29 8.13
C GLN A 178 8.50 -4.71 7.76
N GLY A 179 9.32 -5.35 8.60
CA GLY A 179 9.71 -6.75 8.40
C GLY A 179 8.52 -7.72 8.47
N MET A 180 7.53 -7.48 9.33
CA MET A 180 6.30 -8.28 9.40
C MET A 180 5.42 -8.09 8.16
N LEU A 181 5.37 -6.88 7.60
CA LEU A 181 4.75 -6.65 6.29
C LEU A 181 5.48 -7.43 5.21
N ASP A 182 6.81 -7.37 5.16
CA ASP A 182 7.63 -8.11 4.18
C ASP A 182 7.38 -9.63 4.28
N LEU A 183 7.28 -10.15 5.51
CA LEU A 183 7.01 -11.56 5.78
C LEU A 183 5.67 -12.02 5.20
N PHE A 184 4.58 -11.31 5.46
CA PHE A 184 3.23 -11.71 5.02
C PHE A 184 2.85 -11.20 3.62
N GLU A 185 3.56 -10.23 3.08
CA GLU A 185 3.54 -9.86 1.65
C GLU A 185 4.24 -10.92 0.79
N ARG A 186 5.08 -11.76 1.40
CA ARG A 186 5.89 -12.79 0.75
C ARG A 186 7.03 -12.20 -0.08
N GLN A 187 7.80 -11.32 0.55
CA GLN A 187 9.07 -10.87 -0.02
C GLN A 187 10.04 -12.06 -0.21
N PRO A 188 10.87 -12.05 -1.28
CA PRO A 188 11.66 -13.22 -1.66
C PRO A 188 12.61 -13.75 -0.58
N HIS A 189 13.09 -12.86 0.29
CA HIS A 189 14.01 -13.24 1.37
C HIS A 189 13.38 -14.08 2.48
N PHE A 190 12.05 -14.16 2.54
CA PHE A 190 11.29 -15.09 3.36
C PHE A 190 10.63 -16.15 2.47
N PRO A 191 11.36 -17.16 1.96
CA PRO A 191 10.89 -18.06 0.91
C PRO A 191 9.68 -18.93 1.30
N ALA A 192 9.59 -19.34 2.57
CA ALA A 192 8.52 -20.23 3.02
C ALA A 192 8.05 -19.90 4.45
N ILE A 193 6.75 -20.05 4.69
CA ILE A 193 6.15 -20.04 6.03
C ILE A 193 5.48 -21.39 6.24
N HIS A 194 6.05 -22.21 7.12
CA HIS A 194 5.52 -23.53 7.41
C HIS A 194 4.56 -23.49 8.61
N ILE A 195 3.46 -24.23 8.49
CA ILE A 195 2.30 -24.27 9.40
C ILE A 195 2.10 -25.67 10.00
N ASP A 196 3.18 -26.43 10.13
CA ASP A 196 3.17 -27.83 10.59
C ASP A 196 2.73 -27.96 12.07
N ARG A 197 2.98 -26.93 12.88
CA ARG A 197 2.67 -26.90 14.32
C ARG A 197 1.37 -26.15 14.65
N CYS A 198 0.62 -25.73 13.65
CA CYS A 198 -0.63 -24.99 13.84
C CYS A 198 -1.78 -25.94 14.25
N SER A 199 -2.41 -25.67 15.39
CA SER A 199 -3.75 -26.21 15.71
C SER A 199 -4.87 -25.45 14.96
N ARG A 200 -6.11 -25.94 15.06
CA ARG A 200 -7.31 -25.30 14.47
C ARG A 200 -7.41 -23.82 14.81
N PHE A 201 -7.10 -23.44 16.06
CA PHE A 201 -7.10 -22.03 16.48
C PHE A 201 -6.19 -21.17 15.59
N HIS A 202 -4.94 -21.57 15.42
CA HIS A 202 -3.96 -20.81 14.64
C HIS A 202 -4.35 -20.74 13.16
N LEU A 203 -4.85 -21.84 12.59
CA LEU A 203 -5.27 -21.88 11.18
C LEU A 203 -6.45 -20.95 10.93
N VAL A 204 -7.44 -20.94 11.83
CA VAL A 204 -8.61 -20.06 11.70
C VAL A 204 -8.22 -18.58 11.79
N GLU A 205 -7.36 -18.21 12.75
CA GLU A 205 -6.95 -16.81 12.88
C GLU A 205 -6.07 -16.36 11.71
N LEU A 206 -5.13 -17.19 11.26
CA LEU A 206 -4.37 -16.93 10.03
C LEU A 206 -5.29 -16.76 8.83
N PHE A 207 -6.31 -17.61 8.68
CA PHE A 207 -7.26 -17.50 7.58
C PHE A 207 -8.04 -16.19 7.62
N LYS A 208 -8.60 -15.82 8.78
CA LYS A 208 -9.39 -14.59 8.92
C LYS A 208 -8.55 -13.37 8.56
N GLU A 209 -7.38 -13.21 9.17
CA GLU A 209 -6.55 -12.02 8.96
C GLU A 209 -5.91 -11.96 7.56
N MET A 210 -5.48 -13.11 7.01
CA MET A 210 -4.65 -13.13 5.81
C MET A 210 -5.43 -13.32 4.51
N VAL A 211 -6.59 -13.98 4.58
CA VAL A 211 -7.41 -14.32 3.41
C VAL A 211 -8.76 -13.62 3.47
N LEU A 212 -9.55 -13.90 4.53
CA LEU A 212 -10.96 -13.48 4.60
C LEU A 212 -11.13 -11.95 4.60
N GLU A 213 -10.37 -11.24 5.43
CA GLU A 213 -10.44 -9.77 5.53
C GLU A 213 -10.03 -9.06 4.23
N ARG A 214 -9.24 -9.71 3.37
CA ARG A 214 -8.73 -9.12 2.13
C ARG A 214 -9.59 -9.44 0.91
N SER A 215 -10.30 -10.57 0.93
CA SER A 215 -11.13 -11.02 -0.18
C SER A 215 -12.43 -10.22 -0.27
N LEU A 216 -12.73 -9.66 -1.43
CA LEU A 216 -14.05 -9.08 -1.71
C LEU A 216 -15.08 -10.17 -2.08
N ASP A 217 -14.64 -11.18 -2.83
CA ASP A 217 -15.48 -12.29 -3.27
C ASP A 217 -15.21 -13.53 -2.42
N SER A 218 -16.28 -14.04 -1.79
CA SER A 218 -16.25 -15.24 -0.97
C SER A 218 -16.16 -16.51 -1.82
N ASN A 219 -16.75 -16.52 -3.02
CA ASN A 219 -16.73 -17.67 -3.92
C ASN A 219 -15.30 -17.96 -4.38
N MET A 220 -14.57 -16.91 -4.77
CA MET A 220 -13.16 -16.95 -5.16
C MET A 220 -12.25 -17.66 -4.14
N ILE A 221 -12.56 -17.62 -2.84
CA ILE A 221 -11.75 -18.30 -1.82
C ILE A 221 -11.80 -19.83 -1.98
N TRP A 222 -12.98 -20.38 -2.27
CA TRP A 222 -13.13 -21.81 -2.55
C TRP A 222 -12.37 -22.21 -3.81
N GLU A 223 -12.48 -21.41 -4.87
CA GLU A 223 -11.75 -21.63 -6.12
C GLU A 223 -10.24 -21.64 -5.89
N LYS A 224 -9.76 -20.69 -5.10
CA LYS A 224 -8.37 -20.58 -4.69
C LYS A 224 -7.90 -21.81 -3.91
N ALA A 225 -8.69 -22.30 -2.97
CA ALA A 225 -8.36 -23.49 -2.20
C ALA A 225 -8.28 -24.75 -3.09
N LEU A 226 -9.26 -24.95 -3.98
CA LEU A 226 -9.31 -26.10 -4.87
C LEU A 226 -8.20 -26.05 -5.94
N LEU A 227 -7.91 -24.86 -6.48
CA LEU A 227 -6.82 -24.68 -7.44
C LEU A 227 -5.46 -24.91 -6.79
N TYR A 228 -5.23 -24.41 -5.57
CA TYR A 228 -4.00 -24.71 -4.83
C TYR A 228 -3.85 -26.19 -4.53
N ARG A 229 -4.95 -26.89 -4.19
CA ARG A 229 -4.95 -28.33 -4.03
C ARG A 229 -4.53 -29.04 -5.33
N ALA A 230 -5.05 -28.61 -6.47
CA ALA A 230 -4.71 -29.17 -7.78
C ALA A 230 -3.24 -28.92 -8.17
N ILE A 231 -2.71 -27.71 -7.91
CA ILE A 231 -1.31 -27.37 -8.16
C ILE A 231 -0.39 -28.22 -7.27
N LEU A 232 -0.71 -28.36 -5.97
CA LEU A 232 0.07 -29.19 -5.05
C LEU A 232 0.08 -30.65 -5.51
N SER A 233 -1.09 -31.23 -5.82
CA SER A 233 -1.18 -32.63 -6.23
C SER A 233 -0.44 -32.90 -7.54
N GLU A 234 -0.52 -31.99 -8.51
CA GLU A 234 0.14 -32.16 -9.80
C GLU A 234 1.66 -31.91 -9.76
N ARG A 235 2.11 -30.93 -8.97
CA ARG A 235 3.53 -30.57 -8.84
C ARG A 235 4.22 -31.22 -7.64
N LYS A 236 3.59 -32.23 -7.03
CA LYS A 236 4.14 -33.03 -5.91
C LYS A 236 5.64 -33.37 -6.04
N PRO A 237 6.16 -33.88 -7.17
CA PRO A 237 7.56 -34.30 -7.26
C PRO A 237 8.59 -33.17 -7.24
N SER A 238 8.22 -31.93 -7.60
CA SER A 238 9.19 -30.81 -7.69
C SER A 238 9.38 -30.05 -6.39
N TYR A 239 8.55 -30.30 -5.37
CA TYR A 239 8.62 -29.57 -4.12
C TYR A 239 9.75 -30.07 -3.20
N PRO A 240 10.34 -29.18 -2.39
CA PRO A 240 11.39 -29.57 -1.46
C PRO A 240 10.85 -30.47 -0.34
N THR A 241 11.74 -31.24 0.29
CA THR A 241 11.40 -32.17 1.38
C THR A 241 10.66 -31.50 2.55
N SER A 242 10.95 -30.23 2.82
CA SER A 242 10.28 -29.45 3.88
C SER A 242 8.77 -29.27 3.65
N PHE A 243 8.27 -29.55 2.45
CA PHE A 243 6.84 -29.45 2.12
C PHE A 243 6.08 -30.77 2.32
N HIS A 244 6.76 -31.89 2.63
CA HIS A 244 6.11 -33.21 2.70
C HIS A 244 4.88 -33.26 3.62
N TYR A 245 4.88 -32.51 4.73
CA TYR A 245 3.78 -32.48 5.70
C TYR A 245 2.45 -31.95 5.14
N ILE A 246 2.47 -31.15 4.06
CA ILE A 246 1.23 -30.61 3.49
C ILE A 246 0.46 -31.65 2.70
N PHE A 247 1.14 -32.66 2.15
CA PHE A 247 0.51 -33.68 1.31
C PHE A 247 -0.45 -34.56 2.09
N THR A 248 -0.22 -34.76 3.39
CA THR A 248 -1.20 -35.36 4.30
C THR A 248 -2.53 -34.61 4.25
N ALA A 249 -2.52 -33.27 4.30
CA ALA A 249 -3.76 -32.47 4.19
C ALA A 249 -4.37 -32.48 2.77
N VAL A 250 -3.56 -32.60 1.73
CA VAL A 250 -4.04 -32.74 0.34
C VAL A 250 -4.79 -34.07 0.15
N GLU A 251 -4.24 -35.15 0.72
CA GLU A 251 -4.78 -36.51 0.68
C GLU A 251 -6.01 -36.65 1.59
N ASP A 252 -6.00 -36.02 2.78
CA ASP A 252 -7.10 -36.01 3.75
C ASP A 252 -8.24 -35.02 3.42
N THR A 253 -8.23 -34.40 2.24
CA THR A 253 -9.28 -33.44 1.87
C THR A 253 -10.63 -34.14 1.70
N VAL A 254 -11.64 -33.72 2.49
CA VAL A 254 -13.01 -34.24 2.42
C VAL A 254 -13.83 -33.50 1.37
N PHE A 255 -14.47 -34.23 0.47
CA PHE A 255 -15.38 -33.70 -0.56
C PHE A 255 -16.83 -34.11 -0.29
N ALA A 256 -17.78 -33.30 -0.76
CA ALA A 256 -19.18 -33.69 -0.77
C ALA A 256 -19.45 -34.81 -1.79
N PRO A 257 -20.35 -35.77 -1.48
CA PRO A 257 -20.70 -36.84 -2.41
C PRO A 257 -21.36 -36.29 -3.68
N THR A 258 -21.18 -37.01 -4.79
CA THR A 258 -21.74 -36.61 -6.10
C THR A 258 -23.26 -36.79 -6.09
N ILE A 259 -24.00 -35.75 -6.51
CA ILE A 259 -25.46 -35.83 -6.65
C ILE A 259 -25.76 -36.51 -7.99
N SER A 260 -26.32 -37.71 -7.98
CA SER A 260 -26.84 -38.36 -9.19
C SER A 260 -28.10 -37.61 -9.63
N THR A 261 -28.01 -36.72 -10.63
CA THR A 261 -29.19 -36.12 -11.25
C THR A 261 -30.04 -37.19 -11.95
N PRO A 262 -31.31 -37.42 -11.58
CA PRO A 262 -32.19 -38.31 -12.33
C PRO A 262 -32.60 -37.63 -13.64
N MET A 263 -32.29 -38.30 -14.74
CA MET A 263 -32.65 -37.90 -16.10
C MET A 263 -34.16 -38.15 -16.30
N GLU A 264 -34.90 -37.09 -16.59
CA GLU A 264 -36.20 -37.01 -17.27
C GLU A 264 -37.13 -38.26 -17.22
N MET A 265 -38.08 -38.24 -16.28
CA MET A 265 -39.41 -38.82 -16.49
C MET A 265 -40.44 -37.85 -15.90
N ALA A 266 -41.12 -37.12 -16.77
CA ALA A 266 -42.32 -36.38 -16.45
C ALA A 266 -43.39 -37.38 -15.98
N GLY A 267 -43.87 -37.26 -14.74
CA GLY A 267 -44.92 -38.14 -14.23
C GLY A 267 -45.22 -37.97 -12.75
N SER A 268 -46.17 -37.07 -12.48
CA SER A 268 -47.17 -37.16 -11.40
C SER A 268 -46.71 -37.35 -9.95
N GLY A 269 -46.86 -36.27 -9.17
CA GLY A 269 -47.53 -36.30 -7.87
C GLY A 269 -46.86 -37.09 -6.75
N GLY A 270 -46.09 -36.40 -5.90
CA GLY A 270 -45.59 -36.96 -4.65
C GLY A 270 -45.02 -35.86 -3.77
N GLU A 271 -45.81 -35.44 -2.79
CA GLU A 271 -45.46 -34.46 -1.77
C GLU A 271 -44.30 -34.97 -0.88
N GLY A 272 -43.36 -34.07 -0.56
CA GLY A 272 -42.60 -34.11 0.70
C GLY A 272 -41.61 -35.26 0.94
N HIS A 273 -40.51 -35.36 0.17
CA HIS A 273 -39.34 -36.15 0.58
C HIS A 273 -38.04 -35.32 0.61
N ASP A 274 -37.71 -34.92 1.84
CA ASP A 274 -36.38 -34.98 2.47
C ASP A 274 -35.17 -34.25 1.84
N ARG A 275 -35.04 -32.95 2.18
CA ARG A 275 -33.79 -32.17 2.03
C ARG A 275 -32.63 -32.63 2.94
N SER A 276 -32.78 -33.70 3.73
CA SER A 276 -31.76 -34.20 4.67
C SER A 276 -30.74 -35.19 4.07
N SER A 277 -30.86 -35.56 2.80
CA SER A 277 -30.16 -36.71 2.22
C SER A 277 -28.64 -36.54 1.94
N HIS A 278 -28.07 -35.33 2.03
CA HIS A 278 -26.63 -35.11 1.77
C HIS A 278 -25.95 -34.12 2.76
N PRO A 279 -25.52 -34.56 3.95
CA PRO A 279 -25.04 -33.67 5.02
C PRO A 279 -23.77 -32.87 4.68
N LEU A 280 -22.91 -33.40 3.80
CA LEU A 280 -21.68 -32.74 3.39
C LEU A 280 -21.88 -31.73 2.26
N ALA A 281 -22.97 -31.81 1.50
CA ALA A 281 -23.21 -30.90 0.36
C ALA A 281 -23.34 -29.43 0.77
N ALA A 282 -23.78 -29.17 2.01
CA ALA A 282 -23.86 -27.83 2.58
C ALA A 282 -22.56 -27.38 3.28
N LYS A 283 -21.58 -28.27 3.48
CA LYS A 283 -20.33 -27.99 4.21
C LYS A 283 -19.10 -27.94 3.31
N CYS A 284 -19.00 -28.85 2.35
CA CYS A 284 -17.80 -29.11 1.56
C CYS A 284 -18.07 -28.94 0.06
N PRO A 285 -17.05 -28.61 -0.75
CA PRO A 285 -17.18 -28.52 -2.20
C PRO A 285 -17.29 -29.91 -2.83
N THR A 286 -17.78 -29.96 -4.07
CA THR A 286 -17.89 -31.21 -4.83
C THR A 286 -16.55 -31.62 -5.44
N LEU A 287 -16.39 -32.93 -5.65
CA LEU A 287 -15.21 -33.50 -6.30
C LEU A 287 -15.12 -33.11 -7.79
N GLU A 288 -16.28 -32.92 -8.44
CA GLU A 288 -16.36 -32.40 -9.82
C GLU A 288 -15.71 -31.02 -9.97
N ALA A 289 -15.93 -30.13 -8.99
CA ALA A 289 -15.29 -28.82 -8.99
C ALA A 289 -13.77 -28.92 -8.87
N TYR A 290 -13.26 -29.86 -8.07
CA TYR A 290 -11.82 -30.11 -8.00
C TYR A 290 -11.24 -30.54 -9.35
N TYR A 291 -11.88 -31.47 -10.07
CA TYR A 291 -11.40 -31.90 -11.38
C TYR A 291 -11.48 -30.82 -12.46
N TYR A 292 -12.40 -29.85 -12.33
CA TYR A 292 -12.36 -28.64 -13.17
C TYR A 292 -11.06 -27.84 -12.96
N TYR A 293 -10.60 -27.67 -11.72
CA TYR A 293 -9.32 -26.99 -11.49
C TYR A 293 -8.12 -27.83 -11.91
N VAL A 294 -8.16 -29.16 -11.78
CA VAL A 294 -7.14 -30.04 -12.37
C VAL A 294 -7.06 -29.87 -13.89
N TYR A 295 -8.21 -29.74 -14.56
CA TYR A 295 -8.27 -29.40 -15.98
C TYR A 295 -7.54 -28.08 -16.28
N LEU A 296 -7.78 -27.02 -15.49
CA LEU A 296 -7.11 -25.73 -15.67
C LEU A 296 -5.59 -25.80 -15.46
N VAL A 297 -5.12 -26.48 -14.40
CA VAL A 297 -3.69 -26.62 -14.11
C VAL A 297 -2.99 -27.34 -15.25
N LYS A 298 -3.60 -28.41 -15.79
CA LYS A 298 -3.07 -29.16 -16.93
C LYS A 298 -3.14 -28.40 -18.26
N LYS A 299 -4.19 -27.61 -18.47
CA LYS A 299 -4.41 -26.85 -19.70
C LYS A 299 -3.45 -25.67 -19.83
N TYR A 300 -3.35 -24.88 -18.76
CA TYR A 300 -2.62 -23.61 -18.73
C TYR A 300 -1.25 -23.71 -18.06
N TYR A 301 -0.79 -24.91 -17.71
CA TYR A 301 0.51 -25.17 -17.09
C TYR A 301 0.73 -24.32 -15.83
N ILE A 302 -0.23 -24.38 -14.90
CA ILE A 302 -0.21 -23.52 -13.71
C ILE A 302 0.78 -24.11 -12.70
N ASP A 303 1.83 -23.36 -12.36
CA ASP A 303 2.91 -23.85 -11.51
C ASP A 303 2.92 -23.21 -10.13
N ASN A 304 2.32 -22.03 -9.98
CA ASN A 304 2.46 -21.19 -8.81
C ASN A 304 1.17 -20.41 -8.48
N ALA A 305 1.13 -19.79 -7.29
CA ALA A 305 0.01 -18.99 -6.82
C ALA A 305 -0.19 -17.67 -7.60
N VAL A 306 0.86 -17.20 -8.28
CA VAL A 306 0.83 -15.96 -9.06
C VAL A 306 0.03 -16.18 -10.36
N GLU A 307 0.30 -17.27 -11.06
CA GLU A 307 -0.46 -17.72 -12.22
C GLU A 307 -1.87 -18.15 -11.84
N ALA A 308 -2.02 -18.84 -10.70
CA ALA A 308 -3.33 -19.18 -10.15
C ALA A 308 -4.21 -17.92 -9.97
N HIS A 309 -3.64 -16.82 -9.47
CA HIS A 309 -4.36 -15.56 -9.35
C HIS A 309 -4.81 -15.01 -10.72
N VAL A 310 -3.96 -15.09 -11.75
CA VAL A 310 -4.31 -14.65 -13.11
C VAL A 310 -5.45 -15.49 -13.69
N VAL A 311 -5.32 -16.82 -13.61
CA VAL A 311 -6.30 -17.76 -14.15
C VAL A 311 -7.65 -17.61 -13.46
N LEU A 312 -7.69 -17.64 -12.13
CA LEU A 312 -8.95 -17.53 -11.37
C LEU A 312 -9.68 -16.22 -11.66
N ARG A 313 -8.94 -15.12 -11.86
CA ARG A 313 -9.58 -13.84 -12.16
C ARG A 313 -10.13 -13.75 -13.58
N CYS A 314 -9.60 -14.51 -14.55
CA CYS A 314 -10.05 -14.45 -15.94
C CYS A 314 -10.99 -15.60 -16.35
N HIS A 315 -10.95 -16.75 -15.67
CA HIS A 315 -11.56 -17.98 -16.18
C HIS A 315 -13.10 -17.95 -16.29
N ARG A 316 -13.75 -17.05 -15.54
CA ARG A 316 -15.22 -16.86 -15.53
C ARG A 316 -15.67 -15.75 -16.47
N GLU A 317 -14.73 -14.99 -17.04
CA GLU A 317 -15.05 -13.91 -17.98
C GLU A 317 -15.48 -14.47 -19.34
N PRO A 318 -16.36 -13.76 -20.08
CA PRO A 318 -16.84 -14.24 -21.38
C PRO A 318 -15.73 -14.40 -22.42
N ASN A 319 -14.65 -13.63 -22.30
CA ASN A 319 -13.46 -13.68 -23.15
C ASN A 319 -12.29 -14.47 -22.53
N ALA A 320 -12.59 -15.46 -21.65
CA ALA A 320 -11.58 -16.27 -20.98
C ALA A 320 -10.56 -16.90 -21.94
N ALA A 321 -11.00 -17.39 -23.11
CA ALA A 321 -10.13 -17.99 -24.12
C ALA A 321 -9.09 -17.01 -24.67
N ASP A 322 -9.47 -15.74 -24.88
CA ASP A 322 -8.57 -14.70 -25.40
C ASP A 322 -7.61 -14.19 -24.30
N LEU A 323 -8.13 -14.01 -23.09
CA LEU A 323 -7.36 -13.52 -21.95
C LEU A 323 -6.31 -14.54 -21.50
N LEU A 324 -6.69 -15.81 -21.43
CA LEU A 324 -5.84 -16.90 -20.94
C LEU A 324 -5.11 -17.65 -22.06
N PHE A 325 -5.11 -17.12 -23.28
CA PHE A 325 -4.26 -17.66 -24.32
C PHE A 325 -2.79 -17.51 -23.91
N SER A 326 -2.15 -18.63 -23.61
CA SER A 326 -0.86 -18.66 -22.95
C SER A 326 0.31 -18.76 -23.92
N ASN A 327 1.50 -18.41 -23.44
CA ASN A 327 2.79 -18.72 -24.00
C ASN A 327 3.55 -19.58 -22.98
N PRO A 328 3.72 -20.90 -23.19
CA PRO A 328 3.37 -21.70 -24.37
C PRO A 328 1.84 -21.85 -24.58
N PRO A 329 1.38 -22.14 -25.81
CA PRO A 329 -0.04 -22.30 -26.11
C PRO A 329 -0.67 -23.41 -25.24
N PRO A 330 -1.95 -23.25 -24.82
CA PRO A 330 -2.62 -24.23 -23.98
C PRO A 330 -2.75 -25.57 -24.70
N LYS A 331 -2.74 -26.68 -23.94
CA LYS A 331 -2.94 -28.01 -24.52
C LYS A 331 -4.34 -28.17 -25.10
N ASP A 332 -4.46 -29.10 -26.06
CA ASP A 332 -5.74 -29.49 -26.62
C ASP A 332 -6.62 -30.19 -25.57
N ASP A 333 -7.91 -29.82 -25.54
CA ASP A 333 -8.87 -30.30 -24.54
C ASP A 333 -8.97 -31.84 -24.51
N THR A 334 -8.76 -32.51 -25.64
CA THR A 334 -8.82 -33.98 -25.74
C THR A 334 -7.74 -34.67 -24.91
N GLU A 335 -6.51 -34.17 -24.95
CA GLU A 335 -5.39 -34.74 -24.20
C GLU A 335 -5.57 -34.52 -22.70
N ILE A 336 -6.03 -33.32 -22.32
CA ILE A 336 -6.25 -32.94 -20.94
C ILE A 336 -7.40 -33.74 -20.34
N MET A 337 -8.53 -33.84 -21.03
CA MET A 337 -9.70 -34.58 -20.55
C MET A 337 -9.38 -36.05 -20.35
N LYS A 338 -8.64 -36.68 -21.28
CA LYS A 338 -8.14 -38.04 -21.11
C LYS A 338 -7.27 -38.19 -19.86
N ALA A 339 -6.39 -37.22 -19.58
CA ALA A 339 -5.56 -37.24 -18.38
C ALA A 339 -6.37 -37.01 -17.08
N VAL A 340 -7.41 -36.17 -17.12
CA VAL A 340 -8.33 -35.94 -16.01
C VAL A 340 -9.18 -37.18 -15.74
N GLU A 341 -9.68 -37.85 -16.78
CA GLU A 341 -10.40 -39.13 -16.67
C GLU A 341 -9.50 -40.22 -16.07
N LEU A 342 -8.24 -40.31 -16.50
CA LEU A 342 -7.27 -41.24 -15.94
C LEU A 342 -7.06 -41.01 -14.43
N LEU A 343 -6.87 -39.75 -14.02
CA LEU A 343 -6.73 -39.38 -12.61
C LEU A 343 -8.00 -39.71 -11.82
N ARG A 344 -9.17 -39.36 -12.36
CA ARG A 344 -10.48 -39.66 -11.75
C ARG A 344 -10.66 -41.15 -11.52
N ASN A 345 -10.38 -41.98 -12.52
CA ASN A 345 -10.51 -43.43 -12.42
C ASN A 345 -9.52 -44.03 -11.41
N ALA A 346 -8.28 -43.54 -11.38
CA ALA A 346 -7.27 -44.00 -10.43
C ALA A 346 -7.64 -43.64 -8.98
N ASP A 347 -8.19 -42.45 -8.74
CA ASP A 347 -8.64 -42.02 -7.40
C ASP A 347 -9.87 -42.83 -6.94
N ILE A 348 -10.80 -43.17 -7.85
CA ILE A 348 -11.95 -44.05 -7.54
C ILE A 348 -11.45 -45.44 -7.10
N GLN A 349 -10.49 -46.02 -7.83
CA GLN A 349 -9.92 -47.33 -7.47
C GLN A 349 -9.26 -47.32 -6.08
N ARG A 350 -8.58 -46.23 -5.70
CA ARG A 350 -8.02 -46.06 -4.35
C ARG A 350 -9.10 -46.01 -3.27
N GLY A 351 -10.22 -45.35 -3.53
CA GLY A 351 -11.37 -45.32 -2.63
C GLY A 351 -11.98 -46.70 -2.40
N VAL A 352 -12.16 -47.50 -3.46
CA VAL A 352 -12.67 -48.88 -3.38
C VAL A 352 -11.70 -49.80 -2.63
N ALA A 353 -10.40 -49.69 -2.91
CA ALA A 353 -9.37 -50.47 -2.23
C ALA A 353 -9.27 -50.13 -0.73
N ALA A 354 -9.37 -48.85 -0.37
CA ALA A 354 -9.40 -48.41 1.03
C ALA A 354 -10.67 -48.89 1.75
N ALA A 355 -11.84 -48.83 1.11
CA ALA A 355 -13.09 -49.35 1.67
C ALA A 355 -13.03 -50.87 1.88
N ALA A 356 -12.46 -51.62 0.93
CA ALA A 356 -12.27 -53.07 1.06
C ALA A 356 -11.33 -53.43 2.23
N ALA A 357 -10.25 -52.65 2.42
CA ALA A 357 -9.30 -52.88 3.52
C ALA A 357 -9.85 -52.58 4.92
N VAL A 358 -10.84 -51.69 5.05
CA VAL A 358 -11.52 -51.40 6.33
C VAL A 358 -12.63 -52.43 6.63
N SER A 359 -13.05 -53.20 5.63
CA SER A 359 -14.14 -54.17 5.74
C SER A 359 -13.70 -55.58 6.14
N ASP A 360 -12.40 -55.84 6.34
CA ASP A 360 -11.89 -57.17 6.62
C ASP A 360 -10.99 -57.22 7.87
N PRO A 361 -11.57 -57.46 9.06
CA PRO A 361 -10.82 -57.83 10.24
C PRO A 361 -11.19 -59.26 10.66
N THR A 362 -11.04 -60.29 9.81
CA THR A 362 -10.95 -61.70 10.27
C THR A 362 -10.67 -62.67 9.12
N LEU A 363 -9.40 -63.05 8.90
CA LEU A 363 -9.01 -64.41 8.46
C LEU A 363 -7.48 -64.60 8.59
N PRO A 364 -7.00 -65.60 9.35
CA PRO A 364 -5.57 -65.88 9.49
C PRO A 364 -5.03 -66.65 8.26
N PRO A 365 -3.71 -66.62 8.02
CA PRO A 365 -3.11 -67.18 6.82
C PRO A 365 -2.98 -68.71 6.96
N GLY A 366 -3.56 -69.46 6.04
CA GLY A 366 -3.36 -70.90 5.98
C GLY A 366 -4.28 -71.58 4.98
N GLY A 367 -3.71 -72.19 3.96
CA GLY A 367 -4.46 -73.07 3.06
C GLY A 367 -3.91 -73.10 1.64
N GLU A 368 -2.78 -73.79 1.46
CA GLU A 368 -2.35 -74.33 0.18
C GLU A 368 -3.48 -75.17 -0.44
N GLY A 369 -3.74 -75.04 -1.75
CA GLY A 369 -4.82 -75.81 -2.36
C GLY A 369 -5.08 -75.59 -3.84
N SER A 370 -4.18 -76.14 -4.66
CA SER A 370 -4.47 -76.82 -5.94
C SER A 370 -5.02 -76.04 -7.15
N VAL A 371 -4.15 -75.98 -8.15
CA VAL A 371 -4.38 -75.74 -9.58
C VAL A 371 -5.30 -76.81 -10.17
N ILE A 372 -6.42 -76.42 -10.78
CA ILE A 372 -7.08 -77.21 -11.82
C ILE A 372 -7.53 -76.27 -12.94
N GLY A 373 -6.89 -76.41 -14.10
CA GLY A 373 -7.30 -75.78 -15.34
C GLY A 373 -8.47 -76.52 -15.99
N ASN A 374 -9.21 -75.80 -16.84
CA ASN A 374 -9.90 -76.28 -18.03
C ASN A 374 -10.23 -75.03 -18.88
N SER A 375 -9.55 -74.83 -20.01
CA SER A 375 -9.87 -75.42 -21.32
C SER A 375 -11.06 -74.74 -21.99
N ASP A 376 -10.73 -73.83 -22.90
CA ASP A 376 -11.29 -73.69 -24.26
C ASP A 376 -12.81 -73.75 -24.48
N ASN A 377 -13.37 -72.58 -24.79
CA ASN A 377 -14.46 -72.44 -25.77
C ASN A 377 -14.32 -71.07 -26.47
N LYS A 378 -13.65 -70.99 -27.63
CA LYS A 378 -14.13 -71.27 -29.00
C LYS A 378 -15.03 -70.16 -29.57
N LYS A 379 -14.39 -69.28 -30.35
CA LYS A 379 -14.77 -68.72 -31.66
C LYS A 379 -16.27 -68.59 -31.98
N ASN A 380 -16.74 -67.34 -32.14
CA ASN A 380 -17.34 -66.81 -33.39
C ASN A 380 -18.20 -65.56 -33.11
N SER A 381 -17.78 -64.40 -33.62
CA SER A 381 -18.62 -63.52 -34.44
C SER A 381 -17.87 -62.21 -34.75
N GLU A 382 -17.12 -62.23 -35.85
CA GLU A 382 -16.92 -61.05 -36.67
C GLU A 382 -18.29 -60.65 -37.26
N LYS A 383 -18.76 -59.44 -36.94
CA LYS A 383 -19.49 -58.58 -37.89
C LYS A 383 -19.77 -57.19 -37.29
N THR A 384 -19.17 -56.19 -37.96
CA THR A 384 -19.75 -54.87 -38.28
C THR A 384 -20.12 -53.91 -37.15
N SER A 385 -19.25 -52.93 -36.89
CA SER A 385 -19.62 -51.50 -36.85
C SER A 385 -18.38 -50.59 -36.88
N GLU A 386 -17.75 -50.50 -38.05
CA GLU A 386 -17.07 -49.25 -38.44
C GLU A 386 -18.14 -48.16 -38.56
N GLY A 387 -18.06 -47.09 -37.77
CA GLY A 387 -18.96 -45.95 -37.92
C GLY A 387 -19.45 -45.29 -36.63
N SER A 388 -18.59 -45.04 -35.66
CA SER A 388 -18.85 -44.00 -34.66
C SER A 388 -17.72 -42.99 -34.68
N ARG A 389 -17.92 -41.90 -35.43
CA ARG A 389 -17.10 -40.69 -35.33
C ARG A 389 -17.12 -40.27 -33.86
N GLY A 390 -15.97 -40.39 -33.19
CA GLY A 390 -15.78 -40.03 -31.79
C GLY A 390 -16.35 -38.66 -31.52
N ARG A 391 -17.36 -38.61 -30.65
CA ARG A 391 -17.95 -37.36 -30.18
C ARG A 391 -16.81 -36.56 -29.51
N PRO A 392 -16.50 -35.34 -29.97
CA PRO A 392 -15.43 -34.54 -29.37
C PRO A 392 -15.70 -34.39 -27.87
N ALA A 393 -14.70 -34.67 -27.03
CA ALA A 393 -14.80 -34.55 -25.59
C ALA A 393 -15.23 -33.12 -25.24
N ARG A 394 -16.40 -32.98 -24.60
CA ARG A 394 -16.95 -31.67 -24.25
C ARG A 394 -16.11 -31.09 -23.11
N PRO A 395 -15.63 -29.83 -23.20
CA PRO A 395 -14.86 -29.22 -22.13
C PRO A 395 -15.69 -29.16 -20.83
N PRO A 396 -15.06 -29.31 -19.66
CA PRO A 396 -15.76 -29.30 -18.39
C PRO A 396 -16.37 -27.92 -18.16
N VAL A 397 -17.62 -27.90 -17.72
CA VAL A 397 -18.33 -26.64 -17.42
C VAL A 397 -17.74 -26.02 -16.15
N LEU A 398 -17.69 -24.69 -16.10
CA LEU A 398 -17.34 -23.92 -14.91
C LEU A 398 -18.17 -24.42 -13.70
N PRO A 399 -17.55 -24.61 -12.53
CA PRO A 399 -18.26 -25.08 -11.35
C PRO A 399 -19.32 -24.07 -10.91
N GLY A 400 -20.40 -24.61 -10.35
CA GLY A 400 -21.50 -23.84 -9.78
C GLY A 400 -21.13 -23.15 -8.46
N ALA A 401 -22.14 -22.87 -7.64
CA ALA A 401 -21.95 -22.27 -6.33
C ALA A 401 -21.27 -23.24 -5.34
N TYR A 402 -20.48 -22.68 -4.44
CA TYR A 402 -19.90 -23.39 -3.30
C TYR A 402 -20.71 -23.15 -2.02
N PRO A 403 -20.46 -23.92 -0.95
CA PRO A 403 -21.01 -23.64 0.38
C PRO A 403 -20.69 -22.21 0.87
N PRO A 404 -21.48 -21.66 1.81
CA PRO A 404 -21.13 -20.41 2.49
C PRO A 404 -19.70 -20.44 3.05
N ILE A 405 -18.97 -19.32 2.93
CA ILE A 405 -17.53 -19.26 3.23
C ILE A 405 -17.20 -19.60 4.69
N ASP A 406 -18.15 -19.43 5.60
CA ASP A 406 -17.95 -19.76 6.99
C ASP A 406 -17.82 -21.26 7.25
N MET A 407 -18.37 -22.10 6.38
CA MET A 407 -18.17 -23.55 6.44
C MET A 407 -16.70 -23.94 6.25
N LEU A 408 -15.95 -23.21 5.41
CA LEU A 408 -14.52 -23.50 5.16
C LEU A 408 -13.67 -23.39 6.43
N TRP A 409 -13.94 -22.40 7.28
CA TRP A 409 -13.11 -22.14 8.46
C TRP A 409 -13.74 -22.62 9.77
N ARG A 410 -15.06 -22.80 9.83
CA ARG A 410 -15.74 -23.28 11.03
C ARG A 410 -15.83 -24.80 11.12
N CYS A 411 -16.03 -25.50 10.00
CA CYS A 411 -16.23 -26.96 10.01
C CYS A 411 -14.89 -27.70 10.09
N GLU A 412 -14.84 -28.74 10.93
CA GLU A 412 -13.62 -29.56 11.09
C GLU A 412 -13.33 -30.37 9.83
N GLU A 413 -14.38 -30.75 9.09
CA GLU A 413 -14.29 -31.45 7.82
C GLU A 413 -13.48 -30.67 6.76
N ASN A 414 -13.46 -29.33 6.85
CA ASN A 414 -12.73 -28.45 5.92
C ASN A 414 -11.32 -28.08 6.40
N LEU A 415 -10.91 -28.47 7.61
CA LEU A 415 -9.60 -28.15 8.18
C LEU A 415 -8.41 -28.54 7.27
N PRO A 416 -8.38 -29.72 6.61
CA PRO A 416 -7.31 -30.03 5.65
C PRO A 416 -7.29 -29.06 4.46
N LEU A 417 -8.45 -28.70 3.90
CA LEU A 417 -8.54 -27.76 2.79
C LEU A 417 -8.14 -26.34 3.19
N LEU A 418 -8.51 -25.91 4.41
CA LEU A 418 -8.07 -24.66 5.00
C LEU A 418 -6.54 -24.61 5.15
N LYS A 419 -5.93 -25.72 5.57
CA LYS A 419 -4.46 -25.86 5.68
C LYS A 419 -3.80 -25.74 4.31
N VAL A 420 -4.37 -26.38 3.27
CA VAL A 420 -3.92 -26.25 1.87
C VAL A 420 -4.00 -24.82 1.36
N LEU A 421 -5.10 -24.11 1.64
CA LEU A 421 -5.29 -22.73 1.23
C LEU A 421 -4.22 -21.80 1.81
N LEU A 422 -3.99 -21.88 3.13
CA LEU A 422 -2.95 -21.09 3.80
C LEU A 422 -1.55 -21.43 3.29
N PHE A 423 -1.28 -22.71 3.07
CA PHE A 423 -0.02 -23.15 2.50
C PHE A 423 0.21 -22.55 1.11
N GLY A 424 -0.82 -22.54 0.26
CA GLY A 424 -0.77 -21.96 -1.07
C GLY A 424 -0.46 -20.46 -1.05
N GLU A 425 -1.12 -19.70 -0.16
CA GLU A 425 -0.89 -18.24 -0.01
C GLU A 425 0.49 -17.89 0.55
N PHE A 426 1.10 -18.75 1.35
CA PHE A 426 2.38 -18.47 1.99
C PHE A 426 3.59 -19.07 1.27
N ASN A 427 3.43 -20.10 0.45
CA ASN A 427 4.59 -20.81 -0.09
C ASN A 427 4.66 -20.84 -1.60
N LEU A 428 3.51 -20.89 -2.29
CA LEU A 428 3.47 -21.06 -3.74
C LEU A 428 3.69 -19.75 -4.52
N ILE A 429 4.16 -18.68 -3.87
CA ILE A 429 4.41 -17.38 -4.52
C ILE A 429 5.85 -17.34 -5.03
N VAL A 430 6.01 -17.07 -6.32
CA VAL A 430 7.29 -17.04 -7.06
C VAL A 430 7.47 -15.68 -7.73
N SER A 431 8.71 -15.30 -8.03
CA SER A 431 9.07 -14.03 -8.68
C SER A 431 8.91 -14.04 -10.21
N GLU A 432 8.22 -15.01 -10.79
CA GLU A 432 8.00 -15.04 -12.24
C GLU A 432 6.93 -14.02 -12.64
N ASN A 433 7.12 -13.36 -13.79
CA ASN A 433 6.12 -12.45 -14.31
C ASN A 433 5.04 -13.24 -15.06
N PRO A 434 3.79 -13.31 -14.55
CA PRO A 434 2.75 -14.12 -15.17
C PRO A 434 2.35 -13.59 -16.54
N PHE A 435 2.64 -12.32 -16.86
CA PHE A 435 2.31 -11.71 -18.14
C PHE A 435 3.26 -12.10 -19.27
N VAL A 436 4.33 -12.82 -18.97
CA VAL A 436 5.10 -13.54 -20.00
C VAL A 436 4.33 -14.78 -20.45
N LYS A 437 3.71 -15.50 -19.51
CA LYS A 437 2.88 -16.68 -19.76
C LYS A 437 1.49 -16.31 -20.27
N PHE A 438 0.87 -15.24 -19.77
CA PHE A 438 -0.46 -14.75 -20.17
C PHE A 438 -0.39 -13.28 -20.63
N PRO A 439 0.14 -12.99 -21.84
CA PRO A 439 0.36 -11.63 -22.30
C PRO A 439 -0.94 -10.82 -22.43
N SER A 440 -2.02 -11.44 -22.90
CA SER A 440 -3.32 -10.79 -23.07
C SER A 440 -4.00 -10.42 -21.75
N ALA A 441 -3.67 -11.11 -20.65
CA ALA A 441 -4.25 -10.86 -19.34
C ALA A 441 -3.68 -9.60 -18.64
N HIS A 442 -2.55 -9.06 -19.10
CA HIS A 442 -1.89 -7.92 -18.45
C HIS A 442 -2.81 -6.71 -18.26
N GLY A 443 -3.49 -6.29 -19.33
CA GLY A 443 -4.39 -5.12 -19.32
C GLY A 443 -5.72 -5.35 -18.60
N PHE A 444 -6.05 -6.60 -18.27
CA PHE A 444 -7.25 -6.96 -17.51
C PHE A 444 -6.94 -7.05 -16.00
N LEU A 445 -5.83 -7.70 -15.64
CA LEU A 445 -5.38 -7.84 -14.25
C LEU A 445 -4.90 -6.51 -13.67
N THR A 446 -4.13 -5.77 -14.46
CA THR A 446 -3.59 -4.46 -14.15
C THR A 446 -4.13 -3.41 -15.14
N ARG A 447 -3.55 -2.22 -15.20
CA ARG A 447 -3.99 -1.22 -16.18
C ARG A 447 -3.36 -1.53 -17.55
N PRO A 448 -4.09 -1.34 -18.66
CA PRO A 448 -3.50 -1.45 -19.99
C PRO A 448 -2.46 -0.35 -20.21
N TYR A 449 -1.51 -0.58 -21.12
CA TYR A 449 -0.55 0.44 -21.54
C TYR A 449 -1.28 1.54 -22.32
N SER A 450 -1.01 2.81 -22.01
CA SER A 450 -1.62 3.96 -22.71
C SER A 450 -1.13 4.15 -24.15
N THR A 451 -0.03 3.49 -24.50
CA THR A 451 0.52 3.40 -25.86
C THR A 451 -0.13 2.30 -26.69
N ASP A 452 -0.91 1.42 -26.05
CA ASP A 452 -1.65 0.35 -26.72
C ASP A 452 -3.10 0.80 -26.99
N SER A 453 -3.58 0.59 -28.21
CA SER A 453 -4.91 0.98 -28.65
C SER A 453 -5.82 -0.24 -28.63
N SER A 454 -6.59 -0.41 -27.55
CA SER A 454 -7.65 -1.41 -27.52
C SER A 454 -8.77 -0.98 -28.47
N ARG A 455 -9.24 -1.94 -29.29
CA ARG A 455 -10.38 -1.76 -30.19
C ARG A 455 -11.64 -1.46 -29.39
N THR A 456 -11.84 -0.19 -29.07
CA THR A 456 -13.06 0.30 -28.42
C THR A 456 -13.87 1.08 -29.46
N LEU A 457 -15.18 1.21 -29.25
CA LEU A 457 -16.18 1.81 -30.17
C LEU A 457 -15.78 3.16 -30.81
N ALA A 458 -14.78 3.85 -30.28
CA ALA A 458 -14.21 5.07 -30.85
C ALA A 458 -13.29 4.85 -32.07
N ASP A 459 -12.93 3.60 -32.41
CA ASP A 459 -11.92 3.28 -33.45
C ASP A 459 -12.32 3.69 -34.88
N GLY A 460 -13.53 4.18 -35.10
CA GLY A 460 -13.98 4.73 -36.39
C GLY A 460 -14.00 6.26 -36.49
N MET A 461 -13.82 7.00 -35.39
CA MET A 461 -13.99 8.46 -35.39
C MET A 461 -12.66 9.21 -35.51
N SER A 462 -12.64 10.30 -36.30
CA SER A 462 -11.47 11.17 -36.39
C SER A 462 -11.35 12.08 -35.16
N LEU A 463 -10.14 12.58 -34.87
CA LEU A 463 -9.93 13.48 -33.73
C LEU A 463 -10.68 14.80 -33.93
N ALA A 464 -10.80 15.25 -35.19
CA ALA A 464 -11.60 16.42 -35.54
C ALA A 464 -13.09 16.25 -35.16
N ASN A 465 -13.67 15.06 -35.33
CA ASN A 465 -15.06 14.79 -34.93
C ASN A 465 -15.23 14.85 -33.42
N VAL A 466 -14.31 14.24 -32.65
CA VAL A 466 -14.32 14.33 -31.18
C VAL A 466 -14.18 15.77 -30.71
N MET A 467 -13.37 16.59 -31.40
CA MET A 467 -13.26 18.02 -31.11
C MET A 467 -14.54 18.79 -31.48
N ALA A 468 -15.22 18.43 -32.57
CA ALA A 468 -16.49 19.03 -32.96
C ALA A 468 -17.59 18.74 -31.94
N GLU A 469 -17.68 17.50 -31.45
CA GLU A 469 -18.63 17.11 -30.37
C GLU A 469 -18.41 17.95 -29.10
N LYS A 470 -17.15 18.10 -28.65
CA LYS A 470 -16.82 18.93 -27.48
C LYS A 470 -17.08 20.42 -27.67
N ARG A 471 -16.93 20.93 -28.90
CA ARG A 471 -17.26 22.32 -29.21
C ARG A 471 -18.76 22.58 -29.15
N GLY A 472 -19.58 21.54 -29.34
CA GLY A 472 -21.01 21.66 -29.47
C GLY A 472 -21.41 22.47 -30.72
N HIS A 473 -22.70 22.70 -30.87
CA HIS A 473 -23.25 23.44 -32.01
C HIS A 473 -23.19 24.98 -31.84
N LEU A 474 -22.84 25.48 -30.64
CA LEU A 474 -22.75 26.93 -30.35
C LEU A 474 -21.49 27.58 -30.94
N LEU A 475 -20.49 26.78 -31.28
CA LEU A 475 -19.27 27.23 -31.92
C LEU A 475 -19.26 26.74 -33.37
N PRO A 476 -18.66 27.50 -34.31
CA PRO A 476 -18.55 27.02 -35.68
C PRO A 476 -17.77 25.71 -35.73
N SER A 477 -18.17 24.81 -36.63
CA SER A 477 -17.38 23.61 -36.92
C SER A 477 -15.95 24.01 -37.26
N LEU A 478 -14.98 23.16 -36.92
CA LEU A 478 -13.60 23.44 -37.29
C LEU A 478 -13.49 23.62 -38.82
N PRO A 479 -12.77 24.66 -39.31
CA PRO A 479 -12.51 24.78 -40.74
C PRO A 479 -11.90 23.47 -41.26
N ARG A 480 -12.36 22.98 -42.42
CA ARG A 480 -11.94 21.65 -42.94
C ARG A 480 -10.41 21.54 -43.12
N ASN A 481 -9.70 22.64 -43.31
CA ASN A 481 -8.23 22.71 -43.31
C ASN A 481 -7.63 22.42 -41.92
N THR A 482 -8.22 22.97 -40.86
CA THR A 482 -7.79 22.70 -39.48
C THR A 482 -8.18 21.28 -39.06
N ALA A 483 -9.37 20.81 -39.46
CA ALA A 483 -9.82 19.45 -39.19
C ALA A 483 -8.85 18.41 -39.81
N THR A 484 -8.50 18.56 -41.09
CA THR A 484 -7.52 17.70 -41.78
C THR A 484 -6.14 17.77 -41.16
N SER A 485 -5.68 18.95 -40.74
CA SER A 485 -4.40 19.11 -40.01
C SER A 485 -4.40 18.41 -38.65
N ILE A 486 -5.50 18.51 -37.89
CA ILE A 486 -5.66 17.81 -36.62
C ILE A 486 -5.67 16.30 -36.82
N ASP A 487 -6.39 15.81 -37.84
CA ASP A 487 -6.42 14.38 -38.15
C ASP A 487 -5.05 13.87 -38.63
N ALA A 488 -4.27 14.67 -39.36
CA ALA A 488 -2.88 14.36 -39.67
C ALA A 488 -2.03 14.22 -38.39
N ARG A 489 -2.19 15.13 -37.41
CA ARG A 489 -1.51 15.04 -36.11
C ARG A 489 -1.98 13.84 -35.29
N ALA A 490 -3.25 13.46 -35.37
CA ALA A 490 -3.76 12.27 -34.70
C ALA A 490 -3.06 11.00 -35.23
N GLN A 491 -2.88 10.90 -36.56
CA GLN A 491 -2.14 9.79 -37.17
C GLN A 491 -0.65 9.83 -36.86
N ASP A 492 -0.01 11.01 -36.78
CA ASP A 492 1.37 11.14 -36.30
C ASP A 492 1.52 10.60 -34.88
N ILE A 493 0.62 10.97 -33.97
CA ILE A 493 0.65 10.52 -32.58
C ILE A 493 0.44 9.01 -32.49
N ARG A 494 -0.50 8.46 -33.27
CA ARG A 494 -0.72 7.01 -33.36
C ARG A 494 0.55 6.27 -33.79
N ARG A 495 1.24 6.78 -34.82
CA ARG A 495 2.54 6.24 -35.28
C ARG A 495 3.61 6.32 -34.19
N LEU A 496 3.67 7.42 -33.43
CA LEU A 496 4.58 7.55 -32.30
C LEU A 496 4.28 6.55 -31.17
N GLN A 497 3.00 6.33 -30.84
CA GLN A 497 2.59 5.35 -29.82
C GLN A 497 3.01 3.93 -30.23
N GLN A 498 2.73 3.53 -31.47
CA GLN A 498 3.13 2.23 -32.00
C GLN A 498 4.65 2.06 -32.03
N LYS A 499 5.38 3.11 -32.42
CA LYS A 499 6.85 3.10 -32.45
C LYS A 499 7.46 2.91 -31.06
N HIS A 500 7.00 3.66 -30.06
CA HIS A 500 7.62 3.72 -28.73
C HIS A 500 7.11 2.68 -27.74
N HIS A 501 6.02 1.95 -28.03
CA HIS A 501 5.39 1.02 -27.09
C HIS A 501 6.36 0.02 -26.45
N ARG A 502 7.15 -0.71 -27.28
CA ARG A 502 8.09 -1.72 -26.76
C ARG A 502 9.32 -1.08 -26.12
N ASP A 503 9.87 -0.05 -26.75
CA ASP A 503 11.08 0.63 -26.30
C ASP A 503 10.89 1.29 -24.94
N ASP A 504 9.72 1.90 -24.70
CA ASP A 504 9.38 2.52 -23.42
C ASP A 504 9.28 1.48 -22.30
N ILE A 505 8.68 0.31 -22.56
CA ILE A 505 8.56 -0.78 -21.56
C ILE A 505 9.94 -1.31 -21.16
N VAL A 506 10.78 -1.64 -22.15
CA VAL A 506 12.12 -2.21 -21.91
C VAL A 506 13.03 -1.18 -21.23
N SER A 507 13.01 0.06 -21.72
CA SER A 507 13.81 1.16 -21.16
C SER A 507 13.39 1.48 -19.73
N PHE A 508 12.09 1.45 -19.43
CA PHE A 508 11.58 1.69 -18.09
C PHE A 508 12.04 0.62 -17.09
N GLN A 509 11.93 -0.66 -17.44
CA GLN A 509 12.43 -1.75 -16.58
C GLN A 509 13.95 -1.70 -16.40
N LYS A 510 14.71 -1.35 -17.45
CA LYS A 510 16.16 -1.13 -17.37
C LYS A 510 16.48 0.03 -16.42
N LEU A 511 15.78 1.15 -16.54
CA LEU A 511 15.94 2.34 -15.70
C LEU A 511 15.68 2.03 -14.23
N LEU A 512 14.59 1.31 -13.95
CA LEU A 512 14.28 0.86 -12.59
C LEU A 512 15.36 -0.06 -12.02
N ARG A 513 16.00 -0.91 -12.82
CA ARG A 513 17.09 -1.78 -12.33
C ARG A 513 18.39 -1.01 -12.09
N SER A 514 18.71 -0.02 -12.93
CA SER A 514 19.97 0.74 -12.83
C SER A 514 20.06 1.65 -11.62
N THR A 515 18.94 2.11 -11.04
CA THR A 515 18.96 3.02 -9.88
C THR A 515 19.39 2.39 -8.57
N HIS A 516 19.61 1.07 -8.55
CA HIS A 516 20.27 0.40 -7.43
C HIS A 516 21.80 0.56 -7.46
N ALA A 517 22.38 1.05 -8.55
CA ALA A 517 23.79 1.41 -8.61
C ALA A 517 24.02 2.78 -7.94
N GLU A 518 25.14 2.92 -7.25
CA GLU A 518 25.44 3.88 -6.17
C GLU A 518 25.29 5.40 -6.49
N ASP A 519 25.02 5.78 -7.74
CA ASP A 519 25.17 7.18 -8.19
C ASP A 519 23.96 8.10 -7.96
N SER A 520 22.73 7.59 -7.76
CA SER A 520 21.54 8.41 -7.39
C SER A 520 20.34 7.55 -6.98
N PRO A 521 20.35 6.93 -5.79
CA PRO A 521 19.29 6.00 -5.37
C PRO A 521 17.91 6.64 -5.20
N SER A 522 17.80 7.98 -5.19
CA SER A 522 16.56 8.69 -4.86
C SER A 522 15.58 8.87 -6.03
N ALA A 523 16.01 8.73 -7.29
CA ALA A 523 15.16 9.11 -8.42
C ALA A 523 14.06 8.07 -8.73
N PHE A 524 14.41 6.78 -8.71
CA PHE A 524 13.49 5.68 -9.02
C PHE A 524 13.53 4.61 -7.93
N SER A 525 12.89 4.94 -6.80
CA SER A 525 12.67 4.04 -5.67
C SER A 525 11.21 4.13 -5.23
N SER A 526 10.63 2.98 -4.93
CA SER A 526 9.28 2.81 -4.41
C SER A 526 9.29 1.69 -3.38
N TYR A 527 8.14 1.45 -2.77
CA TYR A 527 7.96 0.26 -1.95
C TYR A 527 7.91 -1.04 -2.78
N SER A 528 7.27 -1.01 -3.96
CA SER A 528 6.84 -2.23 -4.68
C SER A 528 7.00 -2.21 -6.22
N ASP A 529 7.98 -1.49 -6.76
CA ASP A 529 8.26 -1.46 -8.22
C ASP A 529 9.09 -2.67 -8.69
N TRP A 530 8.67 -3.89 -8.39
CA TRP A 530 9.40 -5.10 -8.79
C TRP A 530 9.16 -5.43 -10.27
N SER A 531 10.07 -6.22 -10.86
CA SER A 531 9.87 -6.75 -12.21
C SER A 531 8.83 -7.87 -12.27
N TYR A 532 8.43 -8.41 -11.11
CA TYR A 532 7.50 -9.50 -10.96
C TYR A 532 6.18 -9.02 -10.35
N PHE A 533 5.12 -9.80 -10.58
CA PHE A 533 3.81 -9.51 -10.02
C PHE A 533 3.63 -10.27 -8.70
N ASN A 534 3.21 -9.57 -7.66
CA ASN A 534 2.88 -10.19 -6.38
C ASN A 534 1.39 -9.97 -6.06
N PRO A 535 0.54 -11.01 -6.06
CA PRO A 535 -0.89 -10.89 -5.74
C PRO A 535 -1.15 -10.47 -4.29
N ARG A 536 -0.16 -10.56 -3.41
CA ARG A 536 -0.22 -10.18 -1.99
C ARG A 536 0.53 -8.89 -1.66
N ALA A 537 0.94 -8.13 -2.69
CA ALA A 537 1.59 -6.84 -2.52
C ALA A 537 0.81 -5.96 -1.54
N VAL A 538 1.52 -5.46 -0.53
CA VAL A 538 0.97 -4.64 0.53
C VAL A 538 0.54 -3.28 -0.03
N ARG A 539 -0.49 -2.70 0.57
CA ARG A 539 -0.95 -1.38 0.21
C ARG A 539 0.14 -0.34 0.52
N ALA A 540 0.43 0.56 -0.42
CA ALA A 540 1.48 1.57 -0.27
C ALA A 540 1.26 2.48 0.96
N GLU A 541 0.00 2.74 1.32
CA GLU A 541 -0.37 3.59 2.46
C GLU A 541 0.01 2.98 3.82
N GLU A 542 0.07 1.64 3.93
CA GLU A 542 0.51 0.96 5.16
C GLU A 542 1.99 1.20 5.42
N ARG A 543 2.81 1.05 4.37
CA ARG A 543 4.24 1.36 4.43
C ARG A 543 4.50 2.85 4.65
N ASP A 544 3.77 3.73 3.96
CA ASP A 544 3.89 5.18 4.14
C ASP A 544 3.57 5.63 5.57
N ARG A 545 2.53 5.05 6.19
CA ARG A 545 2.20 5.32 7.59
C ARG A 545 3.35 4.98 8.53
N LEU A 546 3.98 3.82 8.34
CA LEU A 546 5.15 3.41 9.11
C LEU A 546 6.35 4.32 8.85
N THR A 547 6.62 4.66 7.58
CA THR A 547 7.68 5.60 7.20
C THR A 547 7.50 6.96 7.88
N ARG A 548 6.30 7.54 7.86
CA ARG A 548 6.02 8.81 8.54
C ARG A 548 6.25 8.73 10.05
N LYS A 549 5.76 7.68 10.72
CA LYS A 549 6.00 7.43 12.15
C LYS A 549 7.50 7.37 12.47
N ALA A 550 8.29 6.71 11.62
CA ALA A 550 9.73 6.63 11.81
C ALA A 550 10.46 7.96 11.51
N VAL A 551 10.01 8.76 10.53
CA VAL A 551 10.56 10.12 10.31
C VAL A 551 10.29 11.03 11.51
N GLU A 552 9.11 10.98 12.10
CA GLU A 552 8.80 11.70 13.35
C GLU A 552 9.72 11.26 14.50
N ALA A 553 9.96 9.95 14.63
CA ALA A 553 10.88 9.42 15.63
C ALA A 553 12.35 9.86 15.36
N LEU A 554 12.79 9.91 14.10
CA LEU A 554 14.12 10.42 13.74
C LEU A 554 14.29 11.89 14.14
N LYS A 555 13.30 12.74 13.84
CA LYS A 555 13.30 14.16 14.28
C LYS A 555 13.32 14.28 15.81
N LEU A 556 12.58 13.43 16.51
CA LEU A 556 12.57 13.40 17.98
C LEU A 556 13.93 12.97 18.55
N TYR A 557 14.59 11.98 17.93
CA TYR A 557 15.92 11.54 18.31
C TYR A 557 16.96 12.66 18.12
N ASP A 558 16.86 13.38 17.00
CA ASP A 558 17.78 14.48 16.66
C ASP A 558 17.60 15.68 17.60
N SER A 559 16.34 16.04 17.93
CA SER A 559 16.02 17.09 18.92
C SER A 559 16.74 16.88 20.25
N ALA A 560 16.87 15.62 20.70
CA ALA A 560 17.50 15.29 21.96
C ALA A 560 19.01 15.59 22.02
N THR A 561 19.67 15.75 20.88
CA THR A 561 21.12 16.05 20.81
C THR A 561 21.45 17.35 21.56
N ASN A 562 20.65 18.40 21.37
CA ASN A 562 20.85 19.70 22.04
C ASN A 562 20.44 19.73 23.52
N ASP A 563 19.69 18.73 23.96
CA ASP A 563 19.28 18.56 25.35
C ASP A 563 20.35 17.82 26.17
N ILE A 564 20.98 16.80 25.56
CA ILE A 564 22.02 15.97 26.17
C ILE A 564 23.37 16.69 26.19
N TYR A 565 23.69 17.37 25.09
CA TYR A 565 24.96 18.07 24.93
C TYR A 565 24.77 19.60 25.04
N ARG A 566 25.87 20.34 25.13
CA ARG A 566 25.89 21.80 25.13
C ARG A 566 27.15 22.34 24.45
N HIS A 567 27.08 23.56 23.94
CA HIS A 567 28.26 24.32 23.47
C HIS A 567 29.19 24.65 24.63
N SER A 568 30.41 25.11 24.32
CA SER A 568 31.31 25.62 25.35
C SER A 568 30.62 26.73 26.13
N PHE A 569 30.97 26.85 27.41
CA PHE A 569 30.46 27.94 28.25
C PHE A 569 30.84 29.31 27.67
N GLU A 570 32.10 29.43 27.22
CA GLU A 570 32.65 30.66 26.63
C GLU A 570 31.95 31.02 25.31
N ASP A 571 31.62 30.04 24.47
CA ASP A 571 30.87 30.27 23.21
C ASP A 571 29.50 30.87 23.48
N VAL A 572 28.81 30.35 24.50
CA VAL A 572 27.49 30.87 24.89
C VAL A 572 27.64 32.26 25.51
N GLN A 573 28.66 32.50 26.34
CA GLN A 573 28.94 33.82 26.89
C GLN A 573 29.20 34.85 25.78
N ALA A 574 29.99 34.48 24.76
CA ALA A 574 30.24 35.30 23.58
C ALA A 574 28.96 35.53 22.75
N CYS A 575 28.11 34.50 22.61
CA CYS A 575 26.81 34.63 21.95
C CYS A 575 25.90 35.65 22.66
N HIS A 576 25.86 35.64 24.00
CA HIS A 576 25.05 36.57 24.79
C HIS A 576 25.55 38.02 24.78
N THR A 577 26.74 38.29 24.25
CA THR A 577 27.21 39.66 23.96
C THR A 577 26.37 40.30 22.86
N GLN A 578 25.92 39.52 21.87
CA GLN A 578 25.01 39.98 20.82
C GLN A 578 23.56 39.76 21.25
N ARG A 579 22.97 40.78 21.86
CA ARG A 579 21.58 40.70 22.32
C ARG A 579 20.61 40.63 21.14
N VAL A 580 19.53 39.89 21.34
CA VAL A 580 18.38 39.92 20.43
C VAL A 580 17.70 41.28 20.57
N THR A 581 17.82 42.10 19.54
CA THR A 581 17.18 43.41 19.39
C THR A 581 15.97 43.29 18.48
N GLU A 582 14.81 43.73 18.97
CA GLU A 582 13.52 43.59 18.31
C GLU A 582 13.49 44.07 16.85
N ARG A 583 14.13 45.22 16.57
CA ARG A 583 14.08 45.87 15.26
C ARG A 583 14.79 45.07 14.16
N ASP A 584 15.99 44.56 14.45
CA ASP A 584 16.92 44.07 13.42
C ASP A 584 17.38 42.62 13.62
N ARG A 585 17.40 42.13 14.87
CA ARG A 585 17.93 40.80 15.23
C ARG A 585 16.83 39.79 15.55
N THR A 586 15.57 40.22 15.58
CA THR A 586 14.40 39.34 15.61
C THR A 586 13.86 39.20 14.19
N MET A 587 13.37 38.01 13.85
CA MET A 587 12.65 37.83 12.60
C MET A 587 11.36 38.65 12.59
N PRO A 588 10.95 39.23 11.46
CA PRO A 588 9.74 40.04 11.42
C PRO A 588 8.50 39.21 11.79
N PRO A 589 7.49 39.81 12.45
CA PRO A 589 6.30 39.08 12.89
C PRO A 589 5.40 38.62 11.72
N TYR A 590 5.60 39.16 10.51
CA TYR A 590 4.82 38.87 9.31
C TYR A 590 5.45 37.79 8.42
N LEU A 591 6.05 36.77 9.04
CA LEU A 591 6.57 35.62 8.28
C LEU A 591 5.47 34.98 7.43
N PRO A 592 5.84 34.43 6.26
CA PRO A 592 4.88 33.78 5.39
C PRO A 592 4.32 32.55 6.12
N THR A 593 3.10 32.68 6.60
CA THR A 593 2.31 31.60 7.19
C THR A 593 0.94 31.60 6.52
N LEU A 594 0.39 30.43 6.26
CA LEU A 594 -0.93 30.33 5.65
C LEU A 594 -2.03 31.13 6.41
N PRO A 595 -2.14 31.08 7.75
CA PRO A 595 -3.12 31.87 8.48
C PRO A 595 -2.91 33.39 8.32
N HIS A 596 -1.67 33.88 8.21
CA HIS A 596 -1.39 35.30 7.93
C HIS A 596 -2.04 35.75 6.61
N PHE A 597 -1.86 34.99 5.52
CA PHE A 597 -2.49 35.31 4.24
C PHE A 597 -4.02 35.14 4.26
N VAL A 598 -4.54 34.13 4.95
CA VAL A 598 -6.00 33.98 5.13
C VAL A 598 -6.57 35.19 5.86
N ALA A 599 -5.90 35.69 6.90
CA ALA A 599 -6.30 36.87 7.64
C ALA A 599 -6.24 38.13 6.75
N ILE A 600 -5.18 38.33 5.97
CA ILE A 600 -5.05 39.46 5.03
C ILE A 600 -6.23 39.50 4.05
N ILE A 601 -6.61 38.35 3.49
CA ILE A 601 -7.72 38.26 2.53
C ILE A 601 -9.07 38.46 3.22
N LYS A 602 -9.30 37.80 4.37
CA LYS A 602 -10.55 37.93 5.14
C LYS A 602 -10.73 39.32 5.76
N LYS A 603 -9.65 40.07 5.96
CA LYS A 603 -9.68 41.46 6.46
C LYS A 603 -10.27 42.44 5.44
N ASP A 604 -10.34 42.06 4.16
CA ASP A 604 -10.97 42.89 3.16
C ASP A 604 -12.45 43.15 3.50
N PRO A 605 -12.93 44.41 3.47
CA PRO A 605 -14.28 44.75 3.90
C PRO A 605 -15.36 44.01 3.10
N HIS A 606 -15.16 43.80 1.79
CA HIS A 606 -16.16 43.10 0.96
C HIS A 606 -16.18 41.61 1.27
N ILE A 607 -15.02 40.99 1.47
CA ILE A 607 -14.93 39.57 1.85
C ILE A 607 -15.53 39.34 3.23
N SER A 608 -15.18 40.19 4.20
CA SER A 608 -15.74 40.14 5.56
C SER A 608 -17.26 40.27 5.51
N PHE A 609 -17.78 41.24 4.75
CA PHE A 609 -19.22 41.41 4.56
C PHE A 609 -19.88 40.18 3.96
N LEU A 610 -19.32 39.61 2.88
CA LEU A 610 -19.86 38.41 2.24
C LEU A 610 -19.88 37.20 3.18
N LEU A 611 -18.83 37.00 3.98
CA LEU A 611 -18.74 35.88 4.92
C LEU A 611 -19.78 35.94 6.04
N HIS A 612 -20.12 37.14 6.50
CA HIS A 612 -20.93 37.34 7.71
C HIS A 612 -22.39 37.75 7.43
N ILE A 613 -22.64 38.54 6.39
CA ILE A 613 -23.94 39.20 6.14
C ILE A 613 -24.42 38.95 4.70
N GLY A 614 -23.50 39.05 3.74
CA GLY A 614 -23.80 39.07 2.32
C GLY A 614 -24.34 37.75 1.77
N LEU A 615 -23.77 36.62 2.19
CA LEU A 615 -24.29 35.31 1.79
C LEU A 615 -25.50 34.91 2.65
N PRO A 616 -26.43 34.10 2.12
CA PRO A 616 -27.45 33.48 2.96
C PRO A 616 -26.79 32.63 4.05
N ASP A 617 -27.40 32.58 5.22
CA ASP A 617 -26.83 31.88 6.36
C ASP A 617 -26.51 30.42 5.98
N ARG A 618 -25.27 30.01 6.26
CA ARG A 618 -24.75 28.68 5.95
C ARG A 618 -25.56 27.56 6.62
N ASN A 619 -26.26 27.87 7.71
CA ASN A 619 -27.08 26.94 8.47
C ASN A 619 -28.56 26.96 8.06
N SER A 620 -29.02 27.99 7.34
CA SER A 620 -30.45 28.15 7.02
C SER A 620 -30.87 27.48 5.71
N SER A 621 -29.97 27.42 4.73
CA SER A 621 -30.28 26.94 3.38
C SER A 621 -29.13 26.17 2.76
N GLU A 622 -29.45 25.22 1.87
CA GLU A 622 -28.43 24.49 1.10
C GLU A 622 -27.58 25.46 0.25
N GLU A 623 -28.21 26.47 -0.34
CA GLU A 623 -27.53 27.53 -1.09
C GLU A 623 -26.55 28.30 -0.21
N GLY A 624 -26.95 28.72 1.00
CA GLY A 624 -26.06 29.36 1.97
C GLY A 624 -24.86 28.48 2.30
N SER A 625 -25.08 27.19 2.54
CA SER A 625 -24.00 26.24 2.83
C SER A 625 -23.04 26.07 1.64
N ALA A 626 -23.56 26.05 0.41
CA ALA A 626 -22.79 25.89 -0.82
C ALA A 626 -21.95 27.13 -1.10
N LYS A 627 -22.55 28.32 -1.04
CA LYS A 627 -21.87 29.61 -1.25
C LYS A 627 -20.81 29.86 -0.18
N HIS A 628 -21.10 29.54 1.08
CA HIS A 628 -20.13 29.69 2.16
C HIS A 628 -18.90 28.78 1.94
N LYS A 629 -19.12 27.50 1.62
CA LYS A 629 -18.03 26.55 1.30
C LYS A 629 -17.20 27.03 0.10
N GLU A 630 -17.87 27.57 -0.92
CA GLU A 630 -17.20 28.05 -2.13
C GLU A 630 -16.36 29.30 -1.87
N LEU A 631 -16.88 30.28 -1.12
CA LEU A 631 -16.15 31.48 -0.72
C LEU A 631 -14.91 31.11 0.11
N GLU A 632 -15.07 30.29 1.15
CA GLU A 632 -13.95 29.86 2.00
C GLU A 632 -12.88 29.09 1.20
N LYS A 633 -13.29 28.24 0.27
CA LYS A 633 -12.38 27.51 -0.63
C LYS A 633 -11.61 28.45 -1.55
N ARG A 634 -12.26 29.45 -2.15
CA ARG A 634 -11.62 30.44 -3.03
C ARG A 634 -10.63 31.33 -2.24
N ILE A 635 -10.99 31.73 -1.03
CA ILE A 635 -10.08 32.42 -0.09
C ILE A 635 -8.85 31.55 0.21
N TYR A 636 -9.07 30.26 0.55
CA TYR A 636 -7.98 29.32 0.84
C TYR A 636 -7.04 29.11 -0.36
N TYR A 637 -7.57 29.03 -1.59
CA TYR A 637 -6.76 28.91 -2.79
C TYR A 637 -5.87 30.13 -3.02
N LEU A 638 -6.41 31.34 -2.86
CA LEU A 638 -5.62 32.56 -2.98
C LEU A 638 -4.57 32.65 -1.87
N ALA A 639 -4.94 32.36 -0.62
CA ALA A 639 -4.02 32.36 0.51
C ALA A 639 -2.85 31.39 0.30
N ARG A 640 -3.12 30.18 -0.19
CA ARG A 640 -2.08 29.19 -0.52
C ARG A 640 -1.17 29.65 -1.67
N ALA A 641 -1.73 30.28 -2.68
CA ALA A 641 -0.96 30.79 -3.80
C ALA A 641 -0.02 31.92 -3.36
N LEU A 642 -0.50 32.86 -2.53
CA LEU A 642 0.31 33.92 -1.92
C LEU A 642 1.40 33.33 -1.02
N TYR A 643 1.04 32.40 -0.13
CA TYR A 643 1.97 31.70 0.75
C TYR A 643 3.14 31.04 -0.02
N HIS A 644 2.84 30.28 -1.07
CA HIS A 644 3.90 29.66 -1.88
C HIS A 644 4.70 30.68 -2.71
N THR A 645 4.10 31.81 -3.09
CA THR A 645 4.83 32.90 -3.75
C THR A 645 5.80 33.56 -2.78
N ALA A 646 5.39 33.76 -1.53
CA ALA A 646 6.20 34.35 -0.48
C ALA A 646 7.39 33.47 -0.07
N LEU A 647 7.18 32.16 0.12
CA LEU A 647 8.27 31.23 0.40
C LEU A 647 9.35 31.22 -0.69
N GLU A 648 8.92 31.26 -1.95
CA GLU A 648 9.80 31.15 -3.13
C GLU A 648 10.08 32.51 -3.79
N TYR A 649 9.88 33.62 -3.06
CA TYR A 649 9.97 34.96 -3.63
C TYR A 649 11.37 35.30 -4.13
N HIS A 650 12.39 34.75 -3.48
CA HIS A 650 13.79 34.93 -3.82
C HIS A 650 14.19 34.25 -5.16
N ASN A 651 13.47 33.20 -5.60
CA ASN A 651 13.75 32.49 -6.84
C ASN A 651 12.84 32.97 -7.97
N GLU A 652 13.39 33.73 -8.93
CA GLU A 652 12.64 34.32 -10.03
C GLU A 652 11.80 33.30 -10.83
N THR A 653 12.37 32.15 -11.18
CA THR A 653 11.69 31.15 -12.02
C THR A 653 10.45 30.61 -11.32
N VAL A 654 10.60 30.23 -10.05
CA VAL A 654 9.50 29.67 -9.25
C VAL A 654 8.49 30.76 -8.86
N ARG A 655 8.96 31.96 -8.53
CA ARG A 655 8.11 33.13 -8.26
C ARG A 655 7.18 33.43 -9.40
N ARG A 656 7.67 33.47 -10.66
CA ARG A 656 6.84 33.76 -11.84
C ARG A 656 5.76 32.68 -12.06
N VAL A 657 6.08 31.40 -11.83
CA VAL A 657 5.10 30.31 -11.90
C VAL A 657 4.07 30.41 -10.77
N ASN A 658 4.50 30.63 -9.53
CA ASN A 658 3.60 30.80 -8.39
C ASN A 658 2.72 32.04 -8.54
N ARG A 659 3.22 33.11 -9.16
CA ARG A 659 2.42 34.29 -9.49
C ARG A 659 1.29 33.97 -10.47
N GLN A 660 1.47 33.07 -11.43
CA GLN A 660 0.34 32.62 -12.26
C GLN A 660 -0.73 31.90 -11.44
N LYS A 661 -0.34 31.15 -10.40
CA LYS A 661 -1.31 30.54 -9.46
C LYS A 661 -2.06 31.63 -8.68
N VAL A 662 -1.38 32.70 -8.27
CA VAL A 662 -2.02 33.87 -7.62
C VAL A 662 -3.02 34.51 -8.58
N ASN A 663 -2.64 34.76 -9.84
CA ASN A 663 -3.53 35.36 -10.84
C ASN A 663 -4.80 34.52 -11.04
N VAL A 664 -4.68 33.19 -11.19
CA VAL A 664 -5.84 32.29 -11.34
C VAL A 664 -6.69 32.27 -10.08
N ALA A 665 -6.08 32.14 -8.90
CA ALA A 665 -6.82 32.07 -7.65
C ALA A 665 -7.54 33.40 -7.31
N ALA A 666 -6.89 34.53 -7.58
CA ALA A 666 -7.46 35.86 -7.40
C ALA A 666 -8.61 36.09 -8.38
N SER A 667 -8.45 35.75 -9.66
CA SER A 667 -9.53 35.86 -10.64
C SER A 667 -10.75 35.00 -10.25
N LEU A 668 -10.56 33.80 -9.72
CA LEU A 668 -11.67 32.99 -9.20
C LEU A 668 -12.36 33.67 -8.01
N LEU A 669 -11.60 34.20 -7.05
CA LEU A 669 -12.19 34.91 -5.92
C LEU A 669 -12.96 36.16 -6.38
N ASP A 670 -12.35 36.96 -7.24
CA ASP A 670 -12.90 38.20 -7.75
C ASP A 670 -14.24 37.97 -8.48
N ASN A 671 -14.30 36.99 -9.39
CA ASN A 671 -15.54 36.62 -10.08
C ASN A 671 -16.65 36.16 -9.11
N PHE A 672 -16.29 35.44 -8.05
CA PHE A 672 -17.26 35.02 -7.04
C PHE A 672 -17.82 36.22 -6.29
N VAL A 673 -16.92 37.09 -5.81
CA VAL A 673 -17.29 38.28 -5.05
C VAL A 673 -18.15 39.18 -5.90
N GLU A 674 -17.78 39.44 -7.15
CA GLU A 674 -18.56 40.25 -8.09
C GLU A 674 -19.93 39.65 -8.37
N GLN A 675 -20.02 38.33 -8.58
CA GLN A 675 -21.29 37.63 -8.80
C GLN A 675 -22.21 37.72 -7.57
N GLU A 676 -21.72 37.33 -6.39
CA GLU A 676 -22.53 37.33 -5.16
C GLU A 676 -22.89 38.75 -4.72
N TRP A 677 -22.00 39.71 -4.93
CA TRP A 677 -22.29 41.12 -4.70
C TRP A 677 -23.40 41.64 -5.62
N THR A 678 -23.37 41.24 -6.89
CA THR A 678 -24.44 41.56 -7.85
C THR A 678 -25.76 40.90 -7.44
N THR A 679 -25.73 39.64 -6.98
CA THR A 679 -26.90 38.93 -6.44
C THR A 679 -27.51 39.68 -5.26
N ILE A 680 -26.70 40.08 -4.26
CA ILE A 680 -27.15 40.84 -3.07
C ILE A 680 -27.87 42.13 -3.47
N LEU A 681 -27.36 42.84 -4.47
CA LEU A 681 -27.94 44.11 -4.92
C LEU A 681 -29.22 43.90 -5.76
N ARG A 682 -29.35 42.76 -6.47
CA ARG A 682 -30.50 42.43 -7.34
C ARG A 682 -31.64 41.71 -6.62
N ASP A 683 -31.35 40.92 -5.59
CA ASP A 683 -32.32 40.09 -4.89
C ASP A 683 -33.48 40.92 -4.35
N LYS A 684 -34.71 40.61 -4.78
CA LYS A 684 -35.95 41.29 -4.35
C LYS A 684 -36.64 40.57 -3.19
N HIS A 685 -35.89 39.82 -2.38
CA HIS A 685 -36.48 38.84 -1.47
C HIS A 685 -37.15 39.38 -0.19
N ASP A 686 -37.45 40.69 -0.13
CA ASP A 686 -38.33 41.30 0.88
C ASP A 686 -39.71 41.73 0.32
N VAL A 687 -40.12 41.24 -0.87
CA VAL A 687 -41.48 41.52 -1.40
C VAL A 687 -42.48 40.43 -0.97
N THR A 688 -42.56 40.21 0.34
CA THR A 688 -43.73 39.65 1.04
C THR A 688 -44.11 40.60 2.18
N ASP A 689 -44.44 41.84 1.80
CA ASP A 689 -45.23 42.79 2.58
C ASP A 689 -45.64 43.91 1.59
N VAL A 690 -46.71 43.69 0.83
CA VAL A 690 -47.32 44.72 -0.06
C VAL A 690 -47.96 45.87 0.76
N THR A 691 -47.64 45.96 2.05
CA THR A 691 -48.13 46.95 3.02
C THR A 691 -47.02 47.70 3.78
N LYS A 692 -45.74 47.59 3.40
CA LYS A 692 -44.64 48.44 3.93
C LYS A 692 -44.05 49.36 2.86
N THR A 693 -44.89 50.16 2.26
CA THR A 693 -44.49 51.35 1.51
C THR A 693 -44.23 52.50 2.50
N LEU A 694 -42.96 52.79 2.81
CA LEU A 694 -42.37 54.14 3.05
C LEU A 694 -41.15 54.19 4.00
N ASN A 695 -40.77 53.11 4.68
CA ASN A 695 -39.51 53.07 5.44
C ASN A 695 -38.65 51.90 4.97
N ASP A 696 -37.81 52.14 3.96
CA ASP A 696 -36.66 51.28 3.67
C ASP A 696 -35.89 51.15 5.00
N THR A 697 -35.97 49.99 5.65
CA THR A 697 -35.50 49.79 7.02
C THR A 697 -34.07 50.29 7.14
N GLN A 698 -33.86 51.33 7.94
CA GLN A 698 -32.56 51.96 8.12
C GLN A 698 -31.53 50.88 8.50
N ASN A 699 -30.41 50.81 7.76
CA ASN A 699 -29.37 49.77 7.90
C ASN A 699 -29.75 48.35 7.42
N ASP A 700 -30.50 48.22 6.32
CA ASP A 700 -30.69 46.92 5.67
C ASP A 700 -29.39 46.37 5.00
N LYS A 701 -29.42 45.09 4.62
CA LYS A 701 -28.30 44.38 3.97
C LYS A 701 -27.77 45.12 2.73
N LYS A 702 -28.66 45.72 1.93
CA LYS A 702 -28.28 46.41 0.69
C LYS A 702 -27.65 47.77 0.95
N GLN A 703 -28.15 48.54 1.92
CA GLN A 703 -27.55 49.80 2.35
C GLN A 703 -26.15 49.54 2.93
N LEU A 704 -25.97 48.51 3.76
CA LEU A 704 -24.64 48.15 4.27
C LEU A 704 -23.68 47.76 3.14
N ALA A 705 -24.13 46.94 2.18
CA ALA A 705 -23.31 46.59 1.02
C ALA A 705 -22.89 47.85 0.24
N ARG A 706 -23.83 48.74 -0.10
CA ARG A 706 -23.51 49.98 -0.85
C ARG A 706 -22.54 50.90 -0.11
N ARG A 707 -22.55 50.93 1.23
CA ARG A 707 -21.61 51.74 2.03
C ARG A 707 -20.15 51.29 1.92
N LEU A 708 -19.89 50.02 1.62
CA LEU A 708 -18.52 49.52 1.45
C LEU A 708 -17.85 50.03 0.16
N GLY A 709 -18.63 50.57 -0.78
CA GLY A 709 -18.12 51.16 -2.00
C GLY A 709 -17.73 50.14 -3.06
N ARG A 710 -16.67 50.43 -3.82
CA ARG A 710 -16.22 49.58 -4.93
C ARG A 710 -15.24 48.53 -4.43
N TYR A 711 -15.53 47.27 -4.74
CA TYR A 711 -14.64 46.15 -4.45
C TYR A 711 -13.28 46.30 -5.17
N MET A 712 -12.20 46.20 -4.39
CA MET A 712 -10.83 46.20 -4.90
C MET A 712 -10.41 44.77 -5.28
N LEU A 713 -10.44 44.47 -6.57
CA LEU A 713 -10.07 43.15 -7.13
C LEU A 713 -8.71 42.68 -6.61
N PHE A 714 -8.62 41.45 -6.10
CA PHE A 714 -7.36 40.86 -5.64
C PHE A 714 -6.37 40.63 -6.78
N ALA A 715 -6.85 40.39 -8.01
CA ALA A 715 -5.97 40.18 -9.17
C ALA A 715 -5.05 41.38 -9.43
N ASN A 716 -5.57 42.59 -9.17
CA ASN A 716 -4.88 43.85 -9.40
C ASN A 716 -4.07 44.33 -8.18
N ARG A 717 -4.08 43.60 -7.06
CA ARG A 717 -3.30 43.95 -5.89
C ARG A 717 -1.83 43.58 -6.09
N SER A 718 -0.97 44.58 -5.97
CA SER A 718 0.49 44.43 -6.03
C SER A 718 1.07 44.04 -4.66
N LEU A 719 0.79 42.81 -4.23
CA LEU A 719 1.26 42.26 -2.96
C LEU A 719 2.69 41.70 -3.09
N ASP A 720 3.57 42.06 -2.15
CA ASP A 720 4.94 41.54 -2.05
C ASP A 720 5.02 40.18 -1.30
N ASP A 721 6.23 39.77 -0.90
CA ASP A 721 6.48 38.53 -0.16
C ASP A 721 5.85 38.51 1.24
N THR A 722 5.74 39.66 1.89
CA THR A 722 5.13 39.80 3.22
C THR A 722 3.60 39.76 3.15
N GLY A 723 3.02 39.83 1.96
CA GLY A 723 1.57 39.88 1.72
C GLY A 723 0.97 41.28 1.83
N PHE A 724 1.81 42.31 1.97
CA PHE A 724 1.39 43.70 1.98
C PHE A 724 1.57 44.34 0.60
N PRO A 725 0.91 45.48 0.31
CA PRO A 725 1.17 46.24 -0.90
C PRO A 725 2.64 46.65 -0.98
N THR A 726 3.27 46.42 -2.13
CA THR A 726 4.69 46.70 -2.35
C THR A 726 5.02 48.20 -2.24
N ASP A 727 6.21 48.50 -1.71
CA ASP A 727 6.81 49.84 -1.73
C ASP A 727 7.41 50.20 -3.10
N ALA A 728 7.61 49.21 -3.98
CA ALA A 728 8.19 49.42 -5.29
C ALA A 728 7.24 50.18 -6.23
N ARG A 729 7.81 50.85 -7.24
CA ARG A 729 7.03 51.42 -8.34
C ARG A 729 6.25 50.32 -9.07
N ALA A 730 5.07 50.66 -9.58
CA ALA A 730 4.20 49.70 -10.28
C ALA A 730 4.91 48.98 -11.45
N ASP A 731 5.76 49.69 -12.20
CA ASP A 731 6.52 49.11 -13.32
C ASP A 731 7.53 48.06 -12.86
N ASP A 732 8.16 48.28 -11.71
CA ASP A 732 9.13 47.35 -11.12
C ASP A 732 8.41 46.08 -10.64
N TYR A 733 7.30 46.25 -9.91
CA TYR A 733 6.48 45.11 -9.49
C TYR A 733 5.95 44.29 -10.67
N THR A 734 5.43 44.98 -11.69
CA THR A 734 4.88 44.34 -12.90
C THR A 734 5.97 43.52 -13.61
N ARG A 735 7.19 44.05 -13.71
CA ARG A 735 8.34 43.34 -14.28
C ARG A 735 8.75 42.11 -13.45
N TRP A 736 8.76 42.21 -12.13
CA TRP A 736 9.09 41.10 -11.22
C TRP A 736 8.07 39.96 -11.28
N MET A 737 6.80 40.31 -11.53
CA MET A 737 5.65 39.41 -11.52
C MET A 737 5.17 39.00 -12.91
N ALA A 738 5.86 39.45 -13.97
CA ALA A 738 5.53 39.11 -15.35
C ALA A 738 5.52 37.57 -15.58
N PRO A 739 4.62 37.07 -16.44
CA PRO A 739 4.49 35.64 -16.69
C PRO A 739 5.78 35.01 -17.24
N PRO A 740 6.03 33.71 -16.96
CA PRO A 740 7.13 32.99 -17.58
C PRO A 740 7.02 33.05 -19.12
N SER A 741 8.10 33.44 -19.78
CA SER A 741 8.21 33.30 -21.23
C SER A 741 8.63 31.88 -21.54
N VAL A 742 8.06 31.27 -22.60
CA VAL A 742 8.68 30.11 -23.23
C VAL A 742 9.94 30.65 -23.91
N GLY A 743 11.04 30.73 -23.17
CA GLY A 743 12.34 31.00 -23.76
C GLY A 743 12.49 30.05 -24.94
N LYS A 744 12.80 30.59 -26.12
CA LYS A 744 13.17 29.79 -27.27
C LYS A 744 14.25 28.83 -26.78
N VAL A 745 13.88 27.58 -26.59
CA VAL A 745 14.85 26.49 -26.66
C VAL A 745 15.27 26.54 -28.12
N SER A 746 16.37 27.22 -28.39
CA SER A 746 17.10 27.03 -29.64
C SER A 746 17.40 25.54 -29.70
N LEU A 747 16.71 24.85 -30.61
CA LEU A 747 17.25 23.63 -31.19
C LEU A 747 18.58 23.96 -31.87
#